data_AF-A0A918VGD3-F1
#
_entry.id   AF-A0A918VGD3-F1
#
_cell.length_a   1.000
_cell.length_b   1.000
_cell.length_c   1.000
_cell.angle_alpha   90.00
_cell.angle_beta   90.00
_cell.angle_gamma   90.00
#
_symmetry.space_group_name_H-M   'P 1'
#
loop_
_entity.id
_entity.type
_entity.pdbx_description
1 polymer ?
#
loop_
_entity_poly.entity_id
_entity_poly.type
_entity_poly.pdbx_seq_one_letter_code
_entity_poly.pdbx_strand_id
1 'polypeptide(L)'
;MAAADDNKRGFWERTDVVDLNDQMLAELDMNWFTLRPEIQAAEIDRLCALFAPQIEVISARLSRHQSWFLKDPRMSITWPVWTRFLNVTDHLVVHRHPVSVARSLQKRNGIALSHGLVFWYHQTRMIAAALTGLEVKQLIFNDIEADTSTFQQVINQILDSDVDLAQLDAADVAAVFDPKLVSQDAKESDLLDSFPQVAHAWSLVQQNELESLAKLPVIALGTFDWRELDSSFSLHCQIEKQARDHTLAAEHIANLEHEQTRLRDNLEDLRLELSIAHRELSDVQTELSDTQTELRDAQTELSDAQREISEFNDVVAELNRRLLEIGGEVKTYMGSKRYFVGAVIGKLKKLFRLQPGPNLYHAMDVATYGHSAVDLEQVLPKVSARRLLISMLIRNPGVFLRKLSVNRLRKGLALLWGRGEVSASLDHALLQYSSADLPHSATQDIFDPDEANAWRDQPLTFEPSVCPKVSIIIPVYNNYLTTLSCLHSIAKHTASNEIEFEIIIADDCSTDETATIEDRVSGLTVVRGKQNVGFLKNCNHAMSHAKGEFAVLLNNDTNVQENWLTELVAPLEEDASIGITGPMFLYPDGRVQEAGGIIFNDASGWNYGRLDKPEKPEYSFARDVDYVSGACLVFRMALWHQVNGFDDRFAPAYYEDTDFCFAARDKGQRVRYVPTARVVHFEGVSHGNDETAGIKQYQVVNKEKFAHKWKQVLADQHYVGPEALFSARVHGRGKPVLLFIDHHVPFYDKDAGSKVAQRYIELFIEQGVHVIFLGDNFYPHQPYTAQLQALGVEVLYGDHYKKNWFEWYRANASRIDAVYLNRPHISINYLHKIKSVEQVPFIAYHGADLHYIRVAREEKLGVNSDGGLSSEEWKKIEYELMRGCDVSMWLSAGEVNLVANEDPSINCSYMPMYWFEKEDLSQFRGVAKCPNLLFVGGFGHPPNLDGLMWFMDNVYPHVIESHPNTKLTVIGSNCPPQVEALRSELVDIRGYVTEDELIQAYKEARVAIVPLRYGAGVKGKVIESMKYGVPVLTTTIGAEGLPGIVGDYLTVSDDPHEYALQLRRLLDDDELCATKISMSDSVLLESYSRQSALTAIREILGQARG
;
A
#
# COMPACT_ATOMS: atom_id res chain seq x y z
N MET A 1 -5.64 -21.83 17.37
CA MET A 1 -6.08 -22.24 16.02
C MET A 1 -7.24 -21.34 15.63
N ALA A 2 -7.30 -20.87 14.38
CA ALA A 2 -8.41 -20.01 13.90
C ALA A 2 -9.68 -20.85 13.72
N ALA A 3 -10.83 -20.25 14.02
CA ALA A 3 -12.13 -20.92 13.91
C ALA A 3 -12.55 -21.05 12.44
N ALA A 4 -13.27 -22.12 12.08
CA ALA A 4 -13.86 -22.26 10.75
C ALA A 4 -14.86 -21.12 10.47
N ASP A 5 -14.96 -20.67 9.22
CA ASP A 5 -15.79 -19.52 8.83
C ASP A 5 -17.27 -19.69 9.20
N ASP A 6 -17.76 -20.93 9.16
CA ASP A 6 -19.11 -21.27 9.55
C ASP A 6 -19.26 -21.49 11.07
N ASN A 7 -18.15 -21.64 11.82
CA ASN A 7 -18.09 -21.85 13.26
C ASN A 7 -17.18 -20.85 13.97
N LYS A 8 -17.38 -19.53 13.79
CA LYS A 8 -16.45 -18.49 14.29
C LYS A 8 -16.13 -18.50 15.80
N ARG A 9 -16.91 -19.25 16.61
CA ARG A 9 -16.69 -19.45 18.06
C ARG A 9 -16.09 -20.84 18.41
N GLY A 10 -15.98 -21.74 17.45
CA GLY A 10 -15.41 -23.07 17.62
C GLY A 10 -13.89 -23.01 17.65
N PHE A 11 -13.32 -22.92 18.85
CA PHE A 11 -11.88 -23.04 19.01
C PHE A 11 -11.42 -24.50 18.78
N TRP A 12 -10.21 -24.65 18.23
CA TRP A 12 -9.38 -25.88 18.17
C TRP A 12 -9.53 -26.85 16.99
N GLU A 13 -10.13 -26.44 15.87
CA GLU A 13 -10.14 -27.27 14.64
C GLU A 13 -8.89 -26.97 13.78
N ARG A 14 -8.24 -28.04 13.30
CA ARG A 14 -7.10 -27.94 12.38
C ARG A 14 -7.61 -27.90 10.94
N THR A 15 -7.34 -26.80 10.24
CA THR A 15 -7.82 -26.60 8.86
C THR A 15 -7.39 -27.74 7.93
N ASP A 16 -6.15 -28.24 8.06
CA ASP A 16 -5.66 -29.36 7.25
C ASP A 16 -6.39 -30.70 7.50
N VAL A 17 -6.94 -30.89 8.71
CA VAL A 17 -7.76 -32.07 9.05
C VAL A 17 -9.21 -31.87 8.60
N VAL A 18 -9.77 -30.68 8.79
CA VAL A 18 -11.12 -30.32 8.34
C VAL A 18 -11.24 -30.46 6.83
N ASP A 19 -10.30 -29.87 6.08
CA ASP A 19 -10.29 -29.90 4.62
C ASP A 19 -10.20 -31.35 4.10
N LEU A 20 -9.35 -32.17 4.74
CA LEU A 20 -9.21 -33.58 4.36
C LEU A 20 -10.47 -34.39 4.67
N ASN A 21 -11.11 -34.16 5.82
CA ASN A 21 -12.37 -34.81 6.15
C ASN A 21 -13.49 -34.40 5.18
N ASP A 22 -13.58 -33.11 4.82
CA ASP A 22 -14.55 -32.63 3.84
C ASP A 22 -14.30 -33.22 2.43
N GLN A 23 -13.03 -33.40 2.03
CA GLN A 23 -12.67 -34.08 0.78
C GLN A 23 -13.05 -35.57 0.80
N MET A 24 -12.78 -36.28 1.90
CA MET A 24 -13.16 -37.70 2.03
C MET A 24 -14.68 -37.89 1.99
N LEU A 25 -15.45 -36.99 2.63
CA LEU A 25 -16.90 -37.03 2.56
C LEU A 25 -17.41 -36.71 1.14
N ALA A 26 -16.80 -35.73 0.46
CA ALA A 26 -17.18 -35.37 -0.91
C ALA A 26 -16.95 -36.53 -1.90
N GLU A 27 -15.90 -37.33 -1.73
CA GLU A 27 -15.63 -38.54 -2.54
C GLU A 27 -16.73 -39.61 -2.40
N LEU A 28 -17.51 -39.56 -1.32
CA LEU A 28 -18.66 -40.43 -1.09
C LEU A 28 -20.00 -39.76 -1.48
N ASP A 29 -19.97 -38.61 -2.16
CA ASP A 29 -21.14 -37.74 -2.40
C ASP A 29 -21.84 -37.33 -1.09
N MET A 30 -21.08 -37.21 0.00
CA MET A 30 -21.57 -36.84 1.33
C MET A 30 -21.05 -35.47 1.77
N ASN A 31 -21.77 -34.86 2.70
CA ASN A 31 -21.30 -33.76 3.53
C ASN A 31 -21.45 -34.14 5.02
N TRP A 32 -20.94 -33.30 5.92
CA TRP A 32 -20.85 -33.62 7.35
C TRP A 32 -22.22 -33.76 8.05
N PHE A 33 -23.29 -33.25 7.46
CA PHE A 33 -24.68 -33.36 7.96
C PHE A 33 -25.55 -34.32 7.13
N THR A 34 -24.95 -35.11 6.23
CA THR A 34 -25.68 -36.10 5.43
C THR A 34 -26.16 -37.26 6.30
N LEU A 35 -27.47 -37.51 6.32
CA LEU A 35 -28.12 -38.59 7.07
C LEU A 35 -28.05 -39.93 6.32
N ARG A 36 -26.84 -40.41 5.98
CA ARG A 36 -26.62 -41.73 5.35
C ARG A 36 -26.30 -42.79 6.42
N PRO A 37 -26.67 -44.08 6.21
CA PRO A 37 -26.09 -45.18 6.98
C PRO A 37 -24.56 -45.25 6.86
N GLU A 38 -23.92 -45.99 7.78
CA GLU A 38 -22.46 -46.15 7.94
C GLU A 38 -21.69 -46.36 6.63
N ILE A 39 -20.49 -45.77 6.54
CA ILE A 39 -19.55 -45.97 5.42
C ILE A 39 -19.17 -47.45 5.36
N GLN A 40 -19.32 -48.06 4.18
CA GLN A 40 -19.07 -49.48 3.97
C GLN A 40 -17.57 -49.78 3.91
N ALA A 41 -17.19 -51.03 4.21
CA ALA A 41 -15.78 -51.46 4.20
C ALA A 41 -15.06 -51.15 2.86
N ALA A 42 -15.73 -51.36 1.72
CA ALA A 42 -15.17 -51.06 0.41
C ALA A 42 -14.96 -49.55 0.17
N GLU A 43 -15.82 -48.70 0.74
CA GLU A 43 -15.67 -47.25 0.69
C GLU A 43 -14.52 -46.80 1.59
N ILE A 44 -14.35 -47.41 2.77
CA ILE A 44 -13.20 -47.17 3.66
C ILE A 44 -11.89 -47.53 2.95
N ASP A 45 -11.80 -48.72 2.34
CA ASP A 45 -10.58 -49.15 1.64
C ASP A 45 -10.26 -48.24 0.45
N ARG A 46 -11.29 -47.76 -0.27
CA ARG A 46 -11.13 -46.77 -1.35
C ARG A 46 -10.59 -45.44 -0.82
N LEU A 47 -11.18 -44.90 0.25
CA LEU A 47 -10.72 -43.65 0.86
C LEU A 47 -9.29 -43.79 1.39
N CYS A 48 -8.95 -44.91 2.01
CA CYS A 48 -7.58 -45.19 2.45
C CYS A 48 -6.60 -45.16 1.28
N ALA A 49 -6.94 -45.79 0.15
CA ALA A 49 -6.08 -45.81 -1.03
C ALA A 49 -5.90 -44.43 -1.67
N LEU A 50 -6.96 -43.62 -1.72
CA LEU A 50 -6.93 -42.27 -2.31
C LEU A 50 -6.16 -41.28 -1.43
N PHE A 51 -6.41 -41.30 -0.12
CA PHE A 51 -5.98 -40.23 0.79
C PHE A 51 -4.78 -40.62 1.67
N ALA A 52 -4.22 -41.84 1.52
CA ALA A 52 -3.06 -42.31 2.27
C ALA A 52 -1.91 -41.29 2.35
N PRO A 53 -1.44 -40.65 1.26
CA PRO A 53 -0.30 -39.73 1.35
C PRO A 53 -0.60 -38.49 2.21
N GLN A 54 -1.80 -37.90 2.09
CA GLN A 54 -2.17 -36.74 2.91
C GLN A 54 -2.32 -37.14 4.39
N ILE A 55 -2.95 -38.29 4.65
CA ILE A 55 -3.13 -38.82 6.00
C ILE A 55 -1.75 -39.13 6.63
N GLU A 56 -0.82 -39.74 5.90
CA GLU A 56 0.54 -40.05 6.38
C GLU A 56 1.33 -38.78 6.72
N VAL A 57 1.23 -37.72 5.91
CA VAL A 57 1.91 -36.44 6.19
C VAL A 57 1.35 -35.80 7.47
N ILE A 58 0.03 -35.81 7.64
CA ILE A 58 -0.61 -35.29 8.86
C ILE A 58 -0.20 -36.15 10.06
N SER A 59 -0.26 -37.47 9.93
CA SER A 59 0.12 -38.44 10.97
C SER A 59 1.58 -38.28 11.38
N ALA A 60 2.50 -38.12 10.42
CA ALA A 60 3.93 -37.90 10.65
C ALA A 60 4.25 -36.56 11.33
N ARG A 61 3.37 -35.56 11.20
CA ARG A 61 3.49 -34.29 11.94
C ARG A 61 2.97 -34.43 13.35
N LEU A 62 1.85 -35.13 13.53
CA LEU A 62 1.27 -35.40 14.85
C LEU A 62 2.24 -36.24 15.71
N SER A 63 2.88 -37.25 15.11
CA SER A 63 3.84 -38.13 15.80
C SER A 63 5.15 -37.45 16.22
N ARG A 64 5.42 -36.19 15.82
CA ARG A 64 6.56 -35.40 16.33
C ARG A 64 6.35 -34.93 17.76
N HIS A 65 5.12 -34.96 18.25
CA HIS A 65 4.75 -34.57 19.59
C HIS A 65 4.50 -35.82 20.43
N GLN A 66 4.99 -35.81 21.67
CA GLN A 66 4.84 -36.94 22.60
C GLN A 66 3.37 -37.22 22.95
N SER A 67 2.54 -36.17 22.98
CA SER A 67 1.09 -36.25 23.16
C SER A 67 0.41 -35.22 22.26
N TRP A 68 -0.74 -35.58 21.69
CA TRP A 68 -1.51 -34.71 20.80
C TRP A 68 -3.01 -34.98 20.93
N PHE A 69 -3.81 -33.93 20.74
CA PHE A 69 -5.27 -34.01 20.69
C PHE A 69 -5.76 -33.50 19.34
N LEU A 70 -6.73 -34.20 18.77
CA LEU A 70 -7.36 -33.81 17.52
C LEU A 70 -8.88 -33.75 17.69
N LYS A 71 -9.47 -32.61 17.34
CA LYS A 71 -10.91 -32.34 17.48
C LYS A 71 -11.46 -31.90 16.14
N ASP A 72 -12.37 -32.69 15.57
CA ASP A 72 -13.19 -32.34 14.41
C ASP A 72 -14.49 -33.17 14.44
N PRO A 73 -15.68 -32.55 14.43
CA PRO A 73 -16.96 -33.26 14.41
C PRO A 73 -17.15 -34.22 13.23
N ARG A 74 -16.46 -34.02 12.09
CA ARG A 74 -16.54 -34.89 10.91
C ARG A 74 -15.86 -36.23 11.13
N MET A 75 -14.92 -36.30 12.07
CA MET A 75 -14.20 -37.53 12.38
C MET A 75 -15.13 -38.62 12.89
N SER A 76 -16.30 -38.30 13.46
CA SER A 76 -17.27 -39.34 13.82
C SER A 76 -17.73 -40.19 12.62
N ILE A 77 -17.61 -39.66 11.40
CA ILE A 77 -17.90 -40.38 10.16
C ILE A 77 -16.61 -40.99 9.58
N THR A 78 -15.51 -40.22 9.53
CA THR A 78 -14.28 -40.62 8.82
C THR A 78 -13.29 -41.39 9.70
N TRP A 79 -13.57 -41.57 11.01
CA TRP A 79 -12.69 -42.27 11.95
C TRP A 79 -12.22 -43.66 11.48
N PRO A 80 -13.07 -44.51 10.86
CA PRO A 80 -12.64 -45.81 10.36
C PRO A 80 -11.52 -45.74 9.29
N VAL A 81 -11.35 -44.60 8.62
CA VAL A 81 -10.23 -44.35 7.70
C VAL A 81 -8.99 -43.94 8.51
N TRP A 82 -9.13 -43.00 9.44
CA TRP A 82 -8.03 -42.49 10.27
C TRP A 82 -7.36 -43.58 11.12
N THR A 83 -8.12 -44.54 11.67
CA THR A 83 -7.58 -45.63 12.49
C THR A 83 -6.65 -46.58 11.73
N ARG A 84 -6.67 -46.58 10.39
CA ARG A 84 -5.74 -47.36 9.57
C ARG A 84 -4.33 -46.75 9.57
N PHE A 85 -4.19 -45.46 9.89
CA PHE A 85 -2.94 -44.69 9.79
C PHE A 85 -2.48 -44.11 11.13
N LEU A 86 -3.41 -43.86 12.05
CA LEU A 86 -3.12 -43.37 13.40
C LEU A 86 -3.15 -44.53 14.40
N ASN A 87 -2.05 -44.71 15.12
CA ASN A 87 -1.98 -45.63 16.24
C ASN A 87 -2.33 -44.90 17.54
N VAL A 88 -3.62 -44.82 17.87
CA VAL A 88 -4.14 -44.14 19.07
C VAL A 88 -4.60 -45.18 20.09
N THR A 89 -4.11 -45.08 21.32
CA THR A 89 -4.48 -45.97 22.43
C THR A 89 -5.67 -45.46 23.21
N ASP A 90 -5.76 -44.15 23.42
CA ASP A 90 -6.73 -43.52 24.31
C ASP A 90 -7.72 -42.65 23.53
N HIS A 91 -9.02 -42.86 23.75
CA HIS A 91 -10.08 -42.14 23.07
C HIS A 91 -10.94 -41.39 24.08
N LEU A 92 -11.17 -40.10 23.83
CA LEU A 92 -12.08 -39.27 24.63
C LEU A 92 -13.27 -38.86 23.77
N VAL A 93 -14.47 -39.26 24.18
CA VAL A 93 -15.72 -38.83 23.53
C VAL A 93 -16.49 -37.93 24.48
N VAL A 94 -16.73 -36.69 24.05
CA VAL A 94 -17.51 -35.72 24.82
C VAL A 94 -18.90 -35.61 24.21
N HIS A 95 -19.90 -36.05 24.97
CA HIS A 95 -21.30 -36.01 24.56
C HIS A 95 -21.98 -34.75 25.07
N ARG A 96 -22.70 -34.06 24.19
CA ARG A 96 -23.58 -32.95 24.57
C ARG A 96 -25.04 -33.37 24.44
N HIS A 97 -25.90 -32.79 25.27
CA HIS A 97 -27.34 -33.07 25.27
C HIS A 97 -27.93 -32.91 23.85
N PRO A 98 -28.71 -33.90 23.35
CA PRO A 98 -29.20 -33.93 21.97
C PRO A 98 -30.00 -32.68 21.57
N VAL A 99 -30.84 -32.18 22.48
CA VAL A 99 -31.67 -30.99 22.24
C VAL A 99 -30.82 -29.73 22.10
N SER A 100 -29.77 -29.58 22.91
CA SER A 100 -28.87 -28.43 22.84
C SER A 100 -28.07 -28.43 21.54
N VAL A 101 -27.67 -29.61 21.05
CA VAL A 101 -27.02 -29.76 19.73
C VAL A 101 -28.00 -29.37 18.62
N ALA A 102 -29.22 -29.89 18.63
CA ALA A 102 -30.23 -29.59 17.62
C ALA A 102 -30.57 -28.08 17.54
N ARG A 103 -30.75 -27.41 18.68
CA ARG A 103 -30.98 -25.95 18.73
C ARG A 103 -29.78 -25.14 18.25
N SER A 104 -28.57 -25.57 18.60
CA SER A 104 -27.35 -24.94 18.11
C SER A 104 -27.27 -25.00 16.58
N LEU A 105 -27.56 -26.17 15.99
CA LEU A 105 -27.59 -26.36 14.54
C LEU A 105 -28.72 -25.57 13.88
N GLN A 106 -29.89 -25.46 14.52
CA GLN A 106 -30.97 -24.60 14.00
C GLN A 106 -30.58 -23.13 13.97
N LYS A 107 -30.04 -22.61 15.07
CA LYS A 107 -29.64 -21.20 15.18
C LYS A 107 -28.50 -20.83 14.24
N ARG A 108 -27.54 -21.73 14.06
CA ARG A 108 -26.32 -21.48 13.28
C ARG A 108 -26.49 -21.79 11.80
N ASN A 109 -27.11 -22.92 11.47
CA ASN A 109 -27.14 -23.48 10.13
C ASN A 109 -28.56 -23.56 9.54
N GLY A 110 -29.59 -23.14 10.28
CA GLY A 110 -30.99 -23.25 9.84
C GLY A 110 -31.53 -24.69 9.81
N ILE A 111 -30.79 -25.65 10.37
CA ILE A 111 -31.18 -27.06 10.38
C ILE A 111 -32.38 -27.25 11.34
N ALA A 112 -33.47 -27.82 10.84
CA ALA A 112 -34.65 -28.08 11.67
C ALA A 112 -34.30 -28.91 12.92
N LEU A 113 -34.99 -28.64 14.05
CA LEU A 113 -34.72 -29.33 15.32
C LEU A 113 -34.83 -30.86 15.21
N SER A 114 -35.82 -31.35 14.48
CA SER A 114 -36.00 -32.79 14.20
C SER A 114 -34.78 -33.38 13.47
N HIS A 115 -34.25 -32.68 12.47
CA HIS A 115 -33.03 -33.08 11.78
C HIS A 115 -31.80 -33.04 12.68
N GLY A 116 -31.66 -32.01 13.52
CA GLY A 116 -30.56 -31.92 14.48
C GLY A 116 -30.56 -33.09 15.49
N LEU A 117 -31.74 -33.52 15.94
CA LEU A 117 -31.91 -34.65 16.86
C LEU A 117 -31.57 -36.00 16.20
N VAL A 118 -32.07 -36.23 14.99
CA VAL A 118 -31.76 -37.45 14.22
C VAL A 118 -30.28 -37.48 13.85
N PHE A 119 -29.71 -36.34 13.42
CA PHE A 119 -28.29 -36.22 13.15
C PHE A 119 -27.42 -36.58 14.35
N TRP A 120 -27.74 -36.03 15.53
CA TRP A 120 -27.07 -36.36 16.79
C TRP A 120 -27.12 -37.86 17.08
N TYR A 121 -28.29 -38.50 16.90
CA TYR A 121 -28.46 -39.94 17.11
C TYR A 121 -27.57 -40.77 16.18
N HIS A 122 -27.56 -40.45 14.89
CA HIS A 122 -26.74 -41.16 13.91
C HIS A 122 -25.25 -40.99 14.19
N GLN A 123 -24.78 -39.77 14.47
CA GLN A 123 -23.37 -39.52 14.77
C GLN A 123 -22.92 -40.23 16.04
N THR A 124 -23.74 -40.19 17.09
CA THR A 124 -23.46 -40.87 18.36
C THR A 124 -23.38 -42.39 18.18
N ARG A 125 -24.28 -42.98 17.37
CA ARG A 125 -24.21 -44.41 17.06
C ARG A 125 -22.96 -44.76 16.26
N MET A 126 -22.63 -43.98 15.23
CA MET A 126 -21.49 -44.28 14.36
C MET A 126 -20.17 -44.22 15.11
N ILE A 127 -19.95 -43.20 15.93
CA ILE A 127 -18.74 -43.12 16.75
C ILE A 127 -18.70 -44.23 17.80
N ALA A 128 -19.84 -44.61 18.39
CA ALA A 128 -19.90 -45.74 19.31
C ALA A 128 -19.54 -47.06 18.64
N ALA A 129 -20.04 -47.31 17.43
CA ALA A 129 -19.68 -48.49 16.63
C ALA A 129 -18.20 -48.49 16.25
N ALA A 130 -17.66 -47.35 15.83
CA ALA A 130 -16.26 -47.23 15.42
C ALA A 130 -15.26 -47.38 16.59
N LEU A 131 -15.70 -47.10 17.82
CA LEU A 131 -14.88 -47.19 19.03
C LEU A 131 -15.18 -48.43 19.88
N THR A 132 -16.09 -49.30 19.45
CA THR A 132 -16.44 -50.52 20.18
C THR A 132 -15.22 -51.44 20.29
N GLY A 133 -14.88 -51.85 21.52
CA GLY A 133 -13.72 -52.72 21.81
C GLY A 133 -12.39 -51.98 21.98
N LEU A 134 -12.38 -50.64 21.90
CA LEU A 134 -11.24 -49.80 22.23
C LEU A 134 -11.36 -49.22 23.65
N GLU A 135 -10.24 -48.71 24.19
CA GLU A 135 -10.27 -47.96 25.44
C GLU A 135 -10.82 -46.55 25.20
N VAL A 136 -12.03 -46.31 25.71
CA VAL A 136 -12.78 -45.06 25.49
C VAL A 136 -13.24 -44.49 26.82
N LYS A 137 -12.92 -43.22 27.07
CA LYS A 137 -13.46 -42.43 28.17
C LYS A 137 -14.59 -41.56 27.62
N GLN A 138 -15.79 -41.72 28.15
CA GLN A 138 -16.94 -40.88 27.81
C GLN A 138 -17.13 -39.81 28.88
N LEU A 139 -17.38 -38.57 28.45
CA LEU A 139 -17.75 -37.47 29.32
C LEU A 139 -19.02 -36.80 28.80
N ILE A 140 -19.88 -36.38 29.72
CA ILE A 140 -21.01 -35.52 29.38
C ILE A 140 -20.55 -34.08 29.59
N PHE A 141 -20.76 -33.24 28.58
CA PHE A 141 -20.29 -31.86 28.56
C PHE A 141 -20.74 -31.06 29.80
N ASN A 142 -21.98 -31.28 30.25
CA ASN A 142 -22.51 -30.60 31.43
C ASN A 142 -21.84 -31.06 32.75
N ASP A 143 -21.36 -32.30 32.82
CA ASP A 143 -20.67 -32.83 34.00
C ASP A 143 -19.26 -32.22 34.12
N ILE A 144 -18.64 -31.89 32.98
CA ILE A 144 -17.36 -31.16 32.93
C ILE A 144 -17.52 -29.72 33.48
N GLU A 145 -18.65 -29.08 33.20
CA GLU A 145 -18.95 -27.73 33.70
C GLU A 145 -19.27 -27.72 35.20
N ALA A 146 -20.00 -28.74 35.68
CA ALA A 146 -20.38 -28.85 37.09
C ALA A 146 -19.20 -29.18 38.02
N ASP A 147 -18.22 -29.94 37.53
CA ASP A 147 -16.99 -30.26 38.26
C ASP A 147 -15.79 -30.36 37.32
N THR A 148 -15.09 -29.24 37.13
CA THR A 148 -13.89 -29.14 36.28
C THR A 148 -12.78 -30.09 36.74
N SER A 149 -12.77 -30.50 38.01
CA SER A 149 -11.79 -31.46 38.53
C SER A 149 -11.97 -32.86 37.92
N THR A 150 -13.19 -33.23 37.52
CA THR A 150 -13.47 -34.49 36.83
C THR A 150 -12.84 -34.51 35.44
N PHE A 151 -12.92 -33.41 34.68
CA PHE A 151 -12.25 -33.30 33.38
C PHE A 151 -10.72 -33.31 33.52
N GLN A 152 -10.19 -32.61 34.52
CA GLN A 152 -8.76 -32.62 34.83
C GLN A 152 -8.25 -34.03 35.17
N GLN A 153 -8.99 -34.78 35.99
CA GLN A 153 -8.65 -36.16 36.32
C GLN A 153 -8.64 -37.06 35.07
N VAL A 154 -9.64 -36.94 34.20
CA VAL A 154 -9.71 -37.75 32.97
C VAL A 154 -8.56 -37.42 32.01
N ILE A 155 -8.23 -36.14 31.84
CA ILE A 155 -7.09 -35.72 31.01
C ILE A 155 -5.76 -36.17 31.61
N ASN A 156 -5.54 -36.01 32.92
CA ASN A 156 -4.32 -36.46 33.58
C ASN A 156 -4.13 -37.98 33.49
N GLN A 157 -5.22 -38.75 33.55
CA GLN A 157 -5.18 -40.19 33.32
C GLN A 157 -4.91 -40.57 31.87
N ILE A 158 -5.29 -39.75 30.88
CA ILE A 158 -4.99 -40.01 29.46
C ILE A 158 -3.53 -39.64 29.14
N LEU A 159 -3.03 -38.55 29.71
CA LEU A 159 -1.69 -38.03 29.40
C LEU A 159 -0.58 -38.60 30.28
N ASP A 160 -0.92 -39.44 31.26
CA ASP A 160 -0.01 -39.98 32.28
C ASP A 160 0.90 -38.87 32.87
N SER A 161 0.32 -37.69 33.09
CA SER A 161 1.00 -36.48 33.56
C SER A 161 0.06 -35.62 34.43
N ASP A 162 0.61 -35.01 35.47
CA ASP A 162 -0.11 -34.06 36.33
C ASP A 162 -0.21 -32.71 35.61
N VAL A 163 -1.15 -32.60 34.68
CA VAL A 163 -1.49 -31.31 34.08
C VAL A 163 -2.28 -30.49 35.09
N ASP A 164 -1.70 -29.39 35.57
CA ASP A 164 -2.37 -28.43 36.44
C ASP A 164 -3.15 -27.41 35.59
N LEU A 165 -4.43 -27.70 35.33
CA LEU A 165 -5.32 -26.80 34.60
C LEU A 165 -5.57 -25.48 35.35
N ALA A 166 -5.18 -25.36 36.63
CA ALA A 166 -5.28 -24.10 37.38
C ALA A 166 -4.21 -23.06 36.98
N GLN A 167 -3.17 -23.45 36.20
CA GLN A 167 -2.20 -22.51 35.61
C GLN A 167 -2.70 -21.87 34.30
N LEU A 168 -3.80 -22.38 33.74
CA LEU A 168 -4.49 -21.71 32.63
C LEU A 168 -5.31 -20.56 33.20
N ASP A 169 -5.27 -19.41 32.54
CA ASP A 169 -5.99 -18.22 32.98
C ASP A 169 -7.48 -18.56 33.16
N ALA A 170 -8.11 -18.02 34.21
CA ALA A 170 -9.54 -18.21 34.44
C ALA A 170 -10.37 -17.73 33.23
N ALA A 171 -9.84 -16.76 32.46
CA ALA A 171 -10.40 -16.32 31.18
C ALA A 171 -10.32 -17.39 30.08
N ASP A 172 -9.24 -18.16 30.01
CA ASP A 172 -9.06 -19.24 29.02
C ASP A 172 -9.94 -20.45 29.36
N VAL A 173 -10.07 -20.80 30.64
CA VAL A 173 -10.99 -21.85 31.10
C VAL A 173 -12.46 -21.44 30.85
N ALA A 174 -12.81 -20.17 31.11
CA ALA A 174 -14.15 -19.63 30.83
C ALA A 174 -14.46 -19.48 29.33
N ALA A 175 -13.44 -19.30 28.48
CA ALA A 175 -13.59 -19.30 27.02
C ALA A 175 -13.83 -20.71 26.45
N VAL A 176 -13.33 -21.74 27.13
CA VAL A 176 -13.54 -23.15 26.76
C VAL A 176 -14.93 -23.65 27.19
N PHE A 177 -15.42 -23.21 28.34
CA PHE A 177 -16.72 -23.57 28.90
C PHE A 177 -17.63 -22.35 29.01
N ASP A 178 -18.17 -21.87 27.87
CA ASP A 178 -19.17 -20.78 27.87
C ASP A 178 -20.49 -21.26 28.52
N PRO A 179 -20.88 -20.76 29.69
CA PRO A 179 -22.11 -21.19 30.38
C PRO A 179 -23.37 -20.86 29.57
N LYS A 180 -23.30 -19.92 28.62
CA LYS A 180 -24.41 -19.57 27.71
C LYS A 180 -24.71 -20.67 26.68
N LEU A 181 -23.84 -21.67 26.54
CA LEU A 181 -24.07 -22.87 25.74
C LEU A 181 -24.92 -23.91 26.50
N VAL A 182 -25.24 -23.68 27.76
CA VAL A 182 -26.03 -24.60 28.58
C VAL A 182 -27.42 -24.03 28.81
N SER A 183 -28.41 -24.67 28.21
CA SER A 183 -29.82 -24.43 28.53
C SER A 183 -30.30 -25.56 29.44
N GLN A 184 -30.52 -25.27 30.72
CA GLN A 184 -31.31 -26.14 31.61
C GLN A 184 -32.77 -25.66 31.58
N ASP A 185 -33.43 -25.82 30.43
CA ASP A 185 -34.85 -25.47 30.29
C ASP A 185 -35.73 -26.70 30.49
N ALA A 186 -36.76 -26.57 31.34
CA ALA A 186 -37.79 -27.60 31.53
C ALA A 186 -38.58 -27.97 30.25
N LYS A 187 -38.43 -27.20 29.16
CA LYS A 187 -38.97 -27.49 27.82
C LYS A 187 -38.11 -28.45 26.99
N GLU A 188 -36.92 -28.82 27.46
CA GLU A 188 -36.02 -29.73 26.75
C GLU A 188 -36.41 -31.19 26.88
N SER A 189 -37.01 -31.59 28.00
CA SER A 189 -37.57 -32.94 28.19
C SER A 189 -38.68 -33.22 27.17
N ASP A 190 -39.59 -32.27 26.97
CA ASP A 190 -40.78 -32.45 26.11
C ASP A 190 -40.44 -32.70 24.64
N LEU A 191 -39.37 -32.07 24.13
CA LEU A 191 -38.89 -32.28 22.77
C LEU A 191 -38.16 -33.62 22.62
N LEU A 192 -37.39 -34.03 23.62
CA LEU A 192 -36.69 -35.32 23.60
C LEU A 192 -37.66 -36.50 23.76
N ASP A 193 -38.71 -36.33 24.57
CA ASP A 193 -39.79 -37.30 24.78
C ASP A 193 -40.58 -37.56 23.49
N SER A 194 -40.59 -36.58 22.56
CA SER A 194 -41.19 -36.72 21.23
C SER A 194 -40.35 -37.59 20.26
N PHE A 195 -39.12 -37.97 20.63
CA PHE A 195 -38.22 -38.83 19.86
C PHE A 195 -37.68 -40.00 20.71
N PRO A 196 -38.48 -41.07 20.94
CA PRO A 196 -38.15 -42.14 21.88
C PRO A 196 -36.82 -42.85 21.61
N GLN A 197 -36.41 -42.95 20.35
CA GLN A 197 -35.13 -43.56 19.95
C GLN A 197 -33.94 -42.68 20.36
N VAL A 198 -34.07 -41.35 20.22
CA VAL A 198 -33.05 -40.38 20.64
C VAL A 198 -32.97 -40.31 22.17
N ALA A 199 -34.12 -40.35 22.85
CA ALA A 199 -34.19 -40.43 24.30
C ALA A 199 -33.53 -41.71 24.85
N HIS A 200 -33.78 -42.86 24.21
CA HIS A 200 -33.15 -44.13 24.59
C HIS A 200 -31.62 -44.10 24.38
N ALA A 201 -31.15 -43.57 23.24
CA ALA A 201 -29.72 -43.40 23.00
C ALA A 201 -29.08 -42.46 24.04
N TRP A 202 -29.72 -41.34 24.38
CA TRP A 202 -29.23 -40.45 25.42
C TRP A 202 -29.13 -41.15 26.79
N SER A 203 -30.12 -41.99 27.13
CA SER A 203 -30.07 -42.79 28.36
C SER A 203 -28.88 -43.77 28.39
N LEU A 204 -28.54 -44.38 27.26
CA LEU A 204 -27.37 -45.28 27.16
C LEU A 204 -26.05 -44.51 27.25
N VAL A 205 -25.96 -43.29 26.70
CA VAL A 205 -24.81 -42.39 26.90
C VAL A 205 -24.62 -42.09 28.39
N GLN A 206 -25.71 -41.77 29.10
CA GLN A 206 -25.70 -41.50 30.54
C GLN A 206 -25.28 -42.73 31.39
N GLN A 207 -25.55 -43.94 30.90
CA GLN A 207 -25.15 -45.19 31.53
C GLN A 207 -23.75 -45.67 31.09
N ASN A 208 -23.07 -44.92 30.22
CA ASN A 208 -21.77 -45.25 29.65
C ASN A 208 -21.77 -46.60 28.88
N GLU A 209 -22.91 -46.98 28.27
CA GLU A 209 -23.07 -48.26 27.56
C GLU A 209 -22.74 -48.15 26.06
N LEU A 210 -21.47 -48.01 25.72
CA LEU A 210 -21.01 -47.82 24.33
C LEU A 210 -21.38 -49.00 23.39
N GLU A 211 -21.29 -50.24 23.87
CA GLU A 211 -21.65 -51.42 23.07
C GLU A 211 -23.15 -51.50 22.76
N SER A 212 -23.98 -51.08 23.71
CA SER A 212 -25.43 -51.01 23.53
C SER A 212 -25.79 -49.91 22.54
N LEU A 213 -25.12 -48.75 22.61
CA LEU A 213 -25.26 -47.65 21.66
C LEU A 213 -24.94 -48.10 20.24
N ALA A 214 -23.83 -48.80 20.02
CA ALA A 214 -23.41 -49.30 18.71
C ALA A 214 -24.44 -50.23 18.06
N LYS A 215 -25.23 -50.96 18.87
CA LYS A 215 -26.24 -51.94 18.41
C LYS A 215 -27.61 -51.34 18.15
N LEU A 216 -27.80 -50.03 18.36
CA LEU A 216 -29.08 -49.37 18.12
C LEU A 216 -29.49 -49.39 16.64
N PRO A 217 -30.78 -49.55 16.31
CA PRO A 217 -31.23 -49.60 14.93
C PRO A 217 -31.06 -48.25 14.21
N VAL A 218 -30.88 -48.32 12.89
CA VAL A 218 -30.92 -47.14 12.02
C VAL A 218 -32.35 -46.58 11.96
N ILE A 219 -32.52 -45.28 12.21
CA ILE A 219 -33.80 -44.61 11.98
C ILE A 219 -33.98 -44.53 10.46
N ALA A 220 -34.91 -45.29 9.91
CA ALA A 220 -35.22 -45.24 8.49
C ALA A 220 -35.85 -43.88 8.18
N LEU A 221 -35.29 -43.16 7.20
CA LEU A 221 -35.77 -41.82 6.85
C LEU A 221 -37.30 -41.83 6.61
N GLY A 222 -37.86 -42.78 5.87
CA GLY A 222 -39.28 -42.81 5.48
C GLY A 222 -40.36 -42.90 6.58
N THR A 223 -40.04 -42.95 7.89
CA THR A 223 -41.05 -43.01 8.97
C THR A 223 -41.53 -41.65 9.50
N PHE A 224 -40.91 -40.54 9.09
CA PHE A 224 -41.33 -39.18 9.42
C PHE A 224 -42.04 -38.50 8.22
N ASP A 225 -42.98 -37.58 8.44
CA ASP A 225 -43.63 -36.84 7.34
C ASP A 225 -42.69 -35.75 6.81
N TRP A 226 -42.01 -36.04 5.69
CA TRP A 226 -40.94 -35.23 5.09
C TRP A 226 -41.41 -33.97 4.36
N ARG A 227 -42.71 -33.78 4.18
CA ARG A 227 -43.22 -32.75 3.25
C ARG A 227 -43.00 -31.31 3.72
N GLU A 228 -42.68 -31.07 4.99
CA GLU A 228 -42.24 -29.74 5.47
C GLU A 228 -40.73 -29.48 5.29
N LEU A 229 -39.93 -30.49 4.92
CA LEU A 229 -38.46 -30.43 4.93
C LEU A 229 -37.79 -30.42 3.54
N ASP A 230 -38.54 -30.66 2.47
CA ASP A 230 -37.99 -30.95 1.14
C ASP A 230 -37.58 -29.70 0.33
N SER A 231 -38.19 -28.54 0.61
CA SER A 231 -37.95 -27.31 -0.19
C SER A 231 -36.62 -26.62 0.12
N SER A 232 -36.13 -26.71 1.36
CA SER A 232 -34.87 -26.08 1.78
C SER A 232 -33.67 -27.02 1.61
N PHE A 233 -33.87 -28.33 1.75
CA PHE A 233 -32.80 -29.33 1.70
C PHE A 233 -32.33 -29.63 0.27
N SER A 234 -33.26 -29.81 -0.68
CA SER A 234 -32.94 -30.09 -2.08
C SER A 234 -32.17 -28.94 -2.74
N LEU A 235 -32.60 -27.70 -2.46
CA LEU A 235 -31.97 -26.50 -3.02
C LEU A 235 -30.58 -26.22 -2.41
N HIS A 236 -30.40 -26.41 -1.11
CA HIS A 236 -29.11 -26.18 -0.45
C HIS A 236 -28.07 -27.23 -0.87
N CYS A 237 -28.46 -28.52 -0.94
CA CYS A 237 -27.58 -29.59 -1.43
C CYS A 237 -27.21 -29.42 -2.92
N GLN A 238 -28.11 -28.91 -3.76
CA GLN A 238 -27.80 -28.63 -5.17
C GLN A 238 -26.83 -27.46 -5.34
N ILE A 239 -27.01 -26.39 -4.55
CA ILE A 239 -26.15 -25.21 -4.57
C ILE A 239 -24.75 -25.55 -4.04
N GLU A 240 -24.64 -26.29 -2.94
CA GLU A 240 -23.34 -26.71 -2.40
C GLU A 240 -22.62 -27.71 -3.30
N LYS A 241 -23.35 -28.66 -3.92
CA LYS A 241 -22.76 -29.61 -4.87
C LYS A 241 -22.22 -28.91 -6.11
N GLN A 242 -22.98 -27.98 -6.71
CA GLN A 242 -22.50 -27.18 -7.85
C GLN A 242 -21.33 -26.27 -7.48
N ALA A 243 -21.34 -25.67 -6.29
CA ALA A 243 -20.24 -24.81 -5.83
C ALA A 243 -18.95 -25.62 -5.59
N ARG A 244 -19.06 -26.84 -5.05
CA ARG A 244 -17.92 -27.74 -4.81
C ARG A 244 -17.36 -28.33 -6.10
N ASP A 245 -18.20 -28.83 -7.01
CA ASP A 245 -17.75 -29.40 -8.29
C ASP A 245 -17.01 -28.34 -9.14
N HIS A 246 -17.49 -27.10 -9.14
CA HIS A 246 -16.81 -25.98 -9.81
C HIS A 246 -15.51 -25.55 -9.13
N THR A 247 -15.36 -25.79 -7.83
CA THR A 247 -14.16 -25.42 -7.07
C THR A 247 -13.08 -26.49 -7.22
N LEU A 248 -13.44 -27.77 -7.09
CA LEU A 248 -12.54 -28.91 -7.29
C LEU A 248 -12.03 -29.00 -8.73
N ALA A 249 -12.88 -28.75 -9.73
CA ALA A 249 -12.45 -28.72 -11.13
C ALA A 249 -11.50 -27.54 -11.42
N ALA A 250 -11.76 -26.37 -10.84
CA ALA A 250 -10.92 -25.19 -11.01
C ALA A 250 -9.55 -25.36 -10.31
N GLU A 251 -9.51 -25.97 -9.13
CA GLU A 251 -8.27 -26.25 -8.40
C GLU A 251 -7.44 -27.35 -9.08
N HIS A 252 -8.08 -28.39 -9.63
CA HIS A 252 -7.36 -29.44 -10.37
C HIS A 252 -6.73 -28.90 -11.66
N ILE A 253 -7.44 -28.05 -12.40
CA ILE A 253 -6.91 -27.37 -13.59
C ILE A 253 -5.78 -26.41 -13.21
N ALA A 254 -5.96 -25.60 -12.15
CA ALA A 254 -4.93 -24.68 -11.68
C ALA A 254 -3.66 -25.42 -11.22
N ASN A 255 -3.79 -26.58 -10.57
CA ASN A 255 -2.65 -27.39 -10.16
C ASN A 255 -1.92 -28.03 -11.35
N LEU A 256 -2.64 -28.53 -12.35
CA LEU A 256 -2.04 -29.07 -13.58
C LEU A 256 -1.36 -27.97 -14.42
N GLU A 257 -1.96 -26.78 -14.50
CA GLU A 257 -1.35 -25.62 -15.16
C GLU A 257 -0.12 -25.11 -14.40
N HIS A 258 -0.15 -25.12 -13.07
CA HIS A 258 1.00 -24.77 -12.24
C HIS A 258 2.14 -25.79 -12.37
N GLU A 259 1.83 -27.10 -12.41
CA GLU A 259 2.82 -28.15 -12.61
C GLU A 259 3.41 -28.12 -14.03
N GLN A 260 2.58 -27.81 -15.04
CA GLN A 260 3.03 -27.63 -16.42
C GLN A 260 3.94 -26.41 -16.57
N THR A 261 3.60 -25.28 -15.94
CA THR A 261 4.46 -24.09 -15.92
C THR A 261 5.76 -24.37 -15.17
N ARG A 262 5.71 -25.02 -13.99
CA ARG A 262 6.92 -25.39 -13.24
C ARG A 262 7.85 -26.32 -14.04
N LEU A 263 7.30 -27.30 -14.75
CA LEU A 263 8.10 -28.19 -15.60
C LEU A 263 8.66 -27.46 -16.83
N ARG A 264 7.95 -26.45 -17.35
CA ARG A 264 8.39 -25.65 -18.49
C ARG A 264 9.49 -24.65 -18.07
N ASP A 265 9.33 -24.00 -16.93
CA ASP A 265 10.34 -23.12 -16.31
C ASP A 265 11.60 -23.91 -15.96
N ASN A 266 11.47 -25.08 -15.31
CA ASN A 266 12.63 -25.95 -15.05
C ASN A 266 13.35 -26.38 -16.34
N LEU A 267 12.61 -26.58 -17.44
CA LEU A 267 13.19 -26.98 -18.73
C LEU A 267 13.81 -25.79 -19.46
N GLU A 268 13.33 -24.56 -19.25
CA GLU A 268 13.95 -23.32 -19.70
C GLU A 268 15.20 -22.99 -18.88
N ASP A 269 15.17 -23.16 -17.56
CA ASP A 269 16.34 -23.02 -16.68
C ASP A 269 17.42 -24.04 -17.03
N LEU A 270 17.06 -25.32 -17.21
CA LEU A 270 18.00 -26.35 -17.69
C LEU A 270 18.54 -26.05 -19.09
N ARG A 271 17.74 -25.43 -19.98
CA ARG A 271 18.21 -25.00 -21.30
C ARG A 271 19.13 -23.79 -21.21
N LEU A 272 18.85 -22.87 -20.29
CA LEU A 272 19.68 -21.70 -20.03
C LEU A 272 21.01 -22.15 -19.43
N GLU A 273 21.00 -23.03 -18.43
CA GLU A 273 22.20 -23.66 -17.86
C GLU A 273 23.00 -24.42 -18.92
N LEU A 274 22.34 -25.19 -19.79
CA LEU A 274 23.01 -25.87 -20.91
C LEU A 274 23.59 -24.88 -21.93
N SER A 275 22.92 -23.75 -22.17
CA SER A 275 23.37 -22.69 -23.09
C SER A 275 24.56 -21.91 -22.54
N ILE A 276 24.56 -21.66 -21.23
CA ILE A 276 25.67 -21.05 -20.48
C ILE A 276 26.85 -22.02 -20.51
N ALA A 277 26.65 -23.29 -20.19
CA ALA A 277 27.70 -24.31 -20.25
C ALA A 277 28.27 -24.50 -21.68
N HIS A 278 27.45 -24.37 -22.73
CA HIS A 278 27.93 -24.41 -24.12
C HIS A 278 28.72 -23.16 -24.49
N ARG A 279 28.29 -21.97 -24.04
CA ARG A 279 29.02 -20.71 -24.27
C ARG A 279 30.36 -20.72 -23.53
N GLU A 280 30.36 -21.12 -22.26
CA GLU A 280 31.59 -21.32 -21.47
C GLU A 280 32.53 -22.34 -22.13
N LEU A 281 32.02 -23.47 -22.65
CA LEU A 281 32.85 -24.44 -23.38
C LEU A 281 33.44 -23.86 -24.67
N SER A 282 32.67 -23.04 -25.40
CA SER A 282 33.11 -22.36 -26.63
C SER A 282 34.17 -21.29 -26.34
N ASP A 283 34.00 -20.53 -25.26
CA ASP A 283 34.94 -19.49 -24.83
C ASP A 283 36.24 -20.15 -24.38
N VAL A 284 36.18 -21.23 -23.59
CA VAL A 284 37.36 -22.04 -23.21
C VAL A 284 38.03 -22.67 -24.43
N GLN A 285 37.28 -23.10 -25.45
CA GLN A 285 37.87 -23.62 -26.70
C GLN A 285 38.57 -22.54 -27.51
N THR A 286 38.03 -21.32 -27.52
CA THR A 286 38.61 -20.15 -28.19
C THR A 286 39.88 -19.72 -27.46
N GLU A 287 39.82 -19.57 -26.14
CA GLU A 287 40.98 -19.24 -25.30
C GLU A 287 42.07 -20.31 -25.38
N LEU A 288 41.70 -21.60 -25.44
CA LEU A 288 42.64 -22.69 -25.69
C LEU A 288 43.28 -22.61 -27.08
N SER A 289 42.53 -22.20 -28.11
CA SER A 289 43.05 -21.99 -29.47
C SER A 289 44.01 -20.80 -29.53
N ASP A 290 43.67 -19.69 -28.86
CA ASP A 290 44.51 -18.50 -28.79
C ASP A 290 45.77 -18.79 -27.98
N THR A 291 45.64 -19.46 -26.83
CA THR A 291 46.79 -19.92 -26.03
C THR A 291 47.65 -20.93 -26.80
N GLN A 292 47.06 -21.81 -27.62
CA GLN A 292 47.82 -22.71 -28.49
C GLN A 292 48.55 -21.97 -29.62
N THR A 293 47.99 -20.86 -30.09
CA THR A 293 48.60 -19.97 -31.09
C THR A 293 49.75 -19.19 -30.46
N GLU A 294 49.53 -18.57 -29.31
CA GLU A 294 50.59 -17.92 -28.52
C GLU A 294 51.69 -18.90 -28.10
N LEU A 295 51.33 -20.14 -27.73
CA LEU A 295 52.31 -21.19 -27.41
C LEU A 295 53.10 -21.61 -28.65
N ARG A 296 52.48 -21.64 -29.84
CA ARG A 296 53.18 -21.89 -31.11
C ARG A 296 54.10 -20.74 -31.48
N ASP A 297 53.67 -19.51 -31.29
CA ASP A 297 54.46 -18.31 -31.55
C ASP A 297 55.64 -18.24 -30.57
N ALA A 298 55.41 -18.47 -29.29
CA ALA A 298 56.44 -18.58 -28.27
C ALA A 298 57.36 -19.80 -28.48
N GLN A 299 56.85 -20.93 -29.01
CA GLN A 299 57.70 -22.07 -29.41
C GLN A 299 58.53 -21.75 -30.65
N THR A 300 58.03 -20.92 -31.55
CA THR A 300 58.75 -20.45 -32.73
C THR A 300 59.84 -19.46 -32.32
N GLU A 301 59.52 -18.49 -31.47
CA GLU A 301 60.49 -17.59 -30.85
C GLU A 301 61.51 -18.36 -30.00
N LEU A 302 61.09 -19.37 -29.24
CA LEU A 302 62.00 -20.25 -28.49
C LEU A 302 62.86 -21.09 -29.42
N SER A 303 62.34 -21.56 -30.55
CA SER A 303 63.09 -22.27 -31.60
C SER A 303 64.13 -21.35 -32.25
N ASP A 304 63.76 -20.12 -32.58
CA ASP A 304 64.65 -19.12 -33.15
C ASP A 304 65.70 -18.68 -32.12
N ALA A 305 65.31 -18.44 -30.87
CA ALA A 305 66.24 -18.20 -29.77
C ALA A 305 67.11 -19.44 -29.47
N GLN A 306 66.61 -20.66 -29.60
CA GLN A 306 67.39 -21.90 -29.51
C GLN A 306 68.34 -22.05 -30.69
N ARG A 307 67.98 -21.56 -31.88
CA ARG A 307 68.86 -21.52 -33.06
C ARG A 307 69.95 -20.49 -32.86
N GLU A 308 69.63 -19.29 -32.37
CA GLU A 308 70.62 -18.28 -31.98
C GLU A 308 71.51 -18.78 -30.84
N ILE A 309 70.94 -19.45 -29.83
CA ILE A 309 71.69 -20.12 -28.77
C ILE A 309 72.49 -21.28 -29.32
N SER A 310 72.07 -21.99 -30.37
CA SER A 310 72.83 -23.07 -31.01
C SER A 310 73.99 -22.50 -31.81
N GLU A 311 73.79 -21.41 -32.56
CA GLU A 311 74.83 -20.67 -33.26
C GLU A 311 75.82 -20.08 -32.24
N PHE A 312 75.33 -19.53 -31.14
CA PHE A 312 76.14 -19.08 -30.02
C PHE A 312 76.80 -20.24 -29.28
N ASN A 313 76.16 -21.40 -29.18
CA ASN A 313 76.71 -22.62 -28.58
C ASN A 313 77.75 -23.26 -29.47
N ASP A 314 77.68 -23.10 -30.80
CA ASP A 314 78.73 -23.53 -31.72
C ASP A 314 79.95 -22.61 -31.58
N VAL A 315 79.73 -21.30 -31.41
CA VAL A 315 80.78 -20.34 -31.03
C VAL A 315 81.35 -20.67 -29.64
N VAL A 316 80.50 -21.00 -28.68
CA VAL A 316 80.88 -21.42 -27.32
C VAL A 316 81.49 -22.82 -27.32
N ALA A 317 81.17 -23.71 -28.26
CA ALA A 317 81.75 -25.04 -28.44
C ALA A 317 83.13 -24.95 -29.10
N GLU A 318 83.34 -23.96 -29.96
CA GLU A 318 84.66 -23.58 -30.46
C GLU A 318 85.51 -22.97 -29.34
N LEU A 319 84.94 -22.06 -28.54
CA LEU A 319 85.57 -21.54 -27.32
C LEU A 319 85.79 -22.65 -26.27
N ASN A 320 84.86 -23.58 -26.11
CA ASN A 320 84.96 -24.71 -25.19
C ASN A 320 85.91 -25.77 -25.69
N ARG A 321 86.13 -25.94 -27.00
CA ARG A 321 87.24 -26.76 -27.52
C ARG A 321 88.58 -26.17 -27.09
N ARG A 322 88.73 -24.85 -27.24
CA ARG A 322 89.88 -24.11 -26.67
C ARG A 322 89.97 -24.25 -25.15
N LEU A 323 88.84 -24.22 -24.43
CA LEU A 323 88.76 -24.36 -22.98
C LEU A 323 88.89 -25.81 -22.48
N LEU A 324 88.63 -26.83 -23.31
CA LEU A 324 88.82 -28.26 -23.02
C LEU A 324 90.26 -28.69 -23.32
N GLU A 325 90.94 -28.04 -24.27
CA GLU A 325 92.40 -28.08 -24.36
C GLU A 325 93.01 -27.53 -23.06
N ILE A 326 92.49 -26.40 -22.55
CA ILE A 326 92.90 -25.82 -21.26
C ILE A 326 92.41 -26.65 -20.05
N GLY A 327 91.25 -27.31 -20.15
CA GLY A 327 90.56 -28.00 -19.06
C GLY A 327 90.93 -29.49 -18.92
N GLY A 328 91.46 -30.11 -19.98
CA GLY A 328 92.15 -31.40 -19.91
C GLY A 328 93.36 -31.34 -18.97
N GLU A 329 93.97 -30.16 -18.82
CA GLU A 329 95.01 -29.91 -17.82
C GLU A 329 94.44 -29.87 -16.38
N VAL A 330 93.15 -29.58 -16.19
CA VAL A 330 92.51 -29.36 -14.88
C VAL A 330 91.67 -30.56 -14.39
N LYS A 331 91.08 -31.37 -15.27
CA LYS A 331 90.07 -32.38 -14.87
C LYS A 331 90.62 -33.72 -14.36
N THR A 332 91.93 -33.95 -14.48
CA THR A 332 92.69 -34.95 -13.70
C THR A 332 92.54 -34.71 -12.18
N TYR A 333 92.13 -33.51 -11.78
CA TYR A 333 92.09 -33.05 -10.40
C TYR A 333 90.80 -33.36 -9.62
N MET A 334 89.65 -33.63 -10.26
CA MET A 334 88.34 -33.61 -9.55
C MET A 334 87.43 -34.82 -9.83
N GLY A 335 88.01 -36.01 -10.01
CA GLY A 335 87.31 -37.28 -10.21
C GLY A 335 86.62 -37.87 -8.97
N SER A 336 86.46 -37.15 -7.86
CA SER A 336 85.91 -37.74 -6.64
C SER A 336 84.49 -37.25 -6.35
N LYS A 337 83.53 -38.19 -6.37
CA LYS A 337 82.27 -38.17 -5.61
C LYS A 337 81.09 -37.37 -6.17
N ARG A 338 80.53 -37.84 -7.30
CA ARG A 338 79.16 -37.49 -7.72
C ARG A 338 78.24 -38.68 -8.01
N TYR A 339 78.45 -39.83 -7.37
CA TYR A 339 77.62 -41.03 -7.62
C TYR A 339 76.63 -41.40 -6.49
N PHE A 340 76.64 -40.70 -5.35
CA PHE A 340 75.80 -41.10 -4.21
C PHE A 340 74.48 -40.33 -4.08
N VAL A 341 74.39 -39.10 -4.59
CA VAL A 341 73.25 -38.22 -4.30
C VAL A 341 72.09 -38.38 -5.31
N GLY A 342 72.35 -38.95 -6.49
CA GLY A 342 71.34 -39.10 -7.56
C GLY A 342 70.33 -40.24 -7.36
N ALA A 343 70.62 -41.23 -6.52
CA ALA A 343 69.76 -42.41 -6.38
C ALA A 343 68.55 -42.20 -5.43
N VAL A 344 68.59 -41.18 -4.58
CA VAL A 344 67.58 -41.01 -3.49
C VAL A 344 66.42 -40.10 -3.90
N ILE A 345 66.65 -39.14 -4.80
CA ILE A 345 65.65 -38.12 -5.13
C ILE A 345 64.58 -38.65 -6.12
N GLY A 346 64.88 -39.71 -6.86
CA GLY A 346 63.94 -40.34 -7.80
C GLY A 346 62.76 -41.08 -7.16
N LYS A 347 62.82 -41.44 -5.86
CA LYS A 347 61.73 -42.17 -5.18
C LYS A 347 60.69 -41.28 -4.50
N LEU A 348 60.97 -39.99 -4.33
CA LEU A 348 60.06 -39.04 -3.67
C LEU A 348 59.06 -38.36 -4.63
N LYS A 349 59.20 -38.56 -5.95
CA LYS A 349 58.33 -37.99 -6.99
C LYS A 349 57.02 -38.76 -7.27
N LYS A 350 56.64 -39.71 -6.42
CA LYS A 350 55.47 -40.58 -6.68
C LYS A 350 54.30 -40.44 -5.70
N LEU A 351 54.33 -39.46 -4.79
CA LEU A 351 53.39 -39.44 -3.66
C LEU A 351 52.56 -38.17 -3.47
N PHE A 352 52.65 -37.15 -4.32
CA PHE A 352 51.83 -35.94 -4.16
C PHE A 352 51.30 -35.37 -5.49
N ARG A 353 50.19 -35.95 -5.94
CA ARG A 353 49.12 -35.41 -6.81
C ARG A 353 47.83 -35.55 -5.97
N LEU A 354 46.85 -34.66 -5.85
CA LEU A 354 46.45 -33.38 -6.45
C LEU A 354 45.47 -32.69 -5.46
N GLN A 355 45.28 -31.37 -5.58
CA GLN A 355 44.38 -30.51 -4.78
C GLN A 355 42.93 -30.46 -5.33
N PRO A 356 42.02 -29.74 -4.63
CA PRO A 356 41.25 -28.70 -5.34
C PRO A 356 41.15 -27.36 -4.56
N GLY A 357 40.93 -26.27 -5.30
CA GLY A 357 40.65 -24.93 -4.81
C GLY A 357 40.28 -23.95 -5.94
N PRO A 358 39.69 -22.78 -5.63
CA PRO A 358 38.41 -22.31 -6.19
C PRO A 358 38.47 -21.02 -7.04
N ASN A 359 37.35 -20.78 -7.75
CA ASN A 359 36.71 -19.52 -8.17
C ASN A 359 37.47 -18.42 -8.94
N LEU A 360 36.65 -17.81 -9.81
CA LEU A 360 36.50 -16.36 -10.04
C LEU A 360 37.17 -15.76 -11.29
N TYR A 361 36.31 -15.45 -12.26
CA TYR A 361 36.20 -14.17 -12.97
C TYR A 361 37.45 -13.58 -13.64
N HIS A 362 37.58 -13.84 -14.93
CA HIS A 362 37.95 -12.92 -16.02
C HIS A 362 37.58 -13.73 -17.28
N ALA A 363 36.87 -13.28 -18.29
CA ALA A 363 36.49 -11.97 -18.76
C ALA A 363 35.20 -12.21 -19.57
N MET A 364 34.11 -11.53 -19.26
CA MET A 364 33.71 -10.29 -19.94
C MET A 364 33.58 -10.44 -21.46
N ASP A 365 32.39 -10.09 -21.91
CA ASP A 365 32.14 -9.32 -23.12
C ASP A 365 32.52 -9.93 -24.47
N VAL A 366 31.46 -10.16 -25.25
CA VAL A 366 31.15 -9.42 -26.50
C VAL A 366 30.40 -10.40 -27.40
N ALA A 367 29.08 -10.23 -27.51
CA ALA A 367 28.31 -10.40 -28.75
C ALA A 367 26.81 -10.35 -28.47
N THR A 368 26.34 -9.22 -27.94
CA THR A 368 25.12 -8.61 -28.46
C THR A 368 25.46 -7.99 -29.82
N TYR A 369 24.70 -8.35 -30.86
CA TYR A 369 24.01 -7.37 -31.72
C TYR A 369 23.12 -8.08 -32.74
N GLY A 370 21.86 -7.64 -32.84
CA GLY A 370 21.09 -7.77 -34.08
C GLY A 370 19.56 -7.78 -33.96
N HIS A 371 18.95 -6.58 -33.94
CA HIS A 371 17.70 -6.16 -34.61
C HIS A 371 16.35 -6.83 -34.24
N SER A 372 15.16 -6.21 -34.26
CA SER A 372 14.64 -4.86 -34.61
C SER A 372 13.14 -4.81 -34.25
N ALA A 373 12.61 -3.63 -33.94
CA ALA A 373 11.21 -3.36 -33.58
C ALA A 373 10.21 -3.42 -34.76
N VAL A 374 8.94 -3.72 -34.45
CA VAL A 374 7.78 -3.56 -35.36
C VAL A 374 6.77 -2.62 -34.69
N ASP A 375 6.38 -1.57 -35.42
CA ASP A 375 5.38 -0.57 -35.06
C ASP A 375 3.96 -1.14 -34.93
N LEU A 376 3.27 -0.78 -33.84
CA LEU A 376 1.92 -1.25 -33.49
C LEU A 376 0.83 -0.17 -33.54
N GLU A 377 1.13 1.02 -34.09
CA GLU A 377 0.17 2.13 -34.14
C GLU A 377 -0.93 2.00 -35.22
N GLN A 378 -0.89 0.99 -36.09
CA GLN A 378 -1.86 0.86 -37.20
C GLN A 378 -3.01 -0.16 -36.97
N VAL A 379 -3.19 -0.77 -35.78
CA VAL A 379 -4.06 -1.96 -35.66
C VAL A 379 -5.29 -1.82 -34.73
N LEU A 380 -5.52 -0.73 -33.98
CA LEU A 380 -6.64 -0.71 -32.99
C LEU A 380 -7.50 0.58 -32.96
N PRO A 381 -8.85 0.48 -33.08
CA PRO A 381 -9.77 1.62 -32.99
C PRO A 381 -10.08 2.06 -31.53
N LYS A 382 -10.70 3.24 -31.38
CA LYS A 382 -10.85 4.03 -30.13
C LYS A 382 -11.66 3.35 -28.98
N VAL A 383 -11.08 3.46 -27.76
CA VAL A 383 -11.56 3.35 -26.35
C VAL A 383 -12.32 2.09 -25.87
N SER A 384 -11.66 1.22 -25.07
CA SER A 384 -12.30 0.29 -24.11
C SER A 384 -11.30 -0.26 -23.04
N ALA A 385 -11.81 -0.64 -21.85
CA ALA A 385 -11.06 -1.13 -20.67
C ALA A 385 -10.11 -2.34 -20.92
N ARG A 386 -10.26 -3.04 -22.05
CA ARG A 386 -9.37 -4.14 -22.46
C ARG A 386 -7.99 -3.66 -22.94
N ARG A 387 -7.84 -2.40 -23.36
CA ARG A 387 -6.54 -1.82 -23.79
C ARG A 387 -5.61 -1.55 -22.60
N LEU A 388 -6.18 -1.22 -21.42
CA LEU A 388 -5.45 -0.97 -20.18
C LEU A 388 -4.77 -2.25 -19.65
N LEU A 389 -5.52 -3.36 -19.60
CA LEU A 389 -5.05 -4.69 -19.16
C LEU A 389 -3.94 -5.24 -20.06
N ILE A 390 -4.01 -5.02 -21.37
CA ILE A 390 -3.00 -5.48 -22.33
C ILE A 390 -1.75 -4.58 -22.27
N SER A 391 -1.89 -3.27 -22.07
CA SER A 391 -0.73 -2.37 -21.91
C SER A 391 0.05 -2.62 -20.61
N MET A 392 -0.64 -2.99 -19.52
CA MET A 392 -0.03 -3.38 -18.23
C MET A 392 0.69 -4.73 -18.31
N LEU A 393 0.15 -5.71 -19.05
CA LEU A 393 0.75 -7.03 -19.27
C LEU A 393 2.06 -6.95 -20.07
N ILE A 394 2.16 -5.98 -21.00
CA ILE A 394 3.30 -5.82 -21.91
C ILE A 394 4.42 -4.96 -21.29
N ARG A 395 4.09 -3.92 -20.50
CA ARG A 395 5.11 -3.02 -19.88
C ARG A 395 5.77 -3.56 -18.60
N ASN A 396 5.14 -4.48 -17.85
CA ASN A 396 5.73 -5.04 -16.61
C ASN A 396 5.16 -6.45 -16.23
N PRO A 397 5.53 -7.53 -16.96
CA PRO A 397 4.91 -8.87 -16.83
C PRO A 397 5.14 -9.54 -15.47
N GLY A 398 6.31 -9.33 -14.84
CA GLY A 398 6.67 -9.93 -13.56
C GLY A 398 5.93 -9.34 -12.35
N VAL A 399 5.59 -8.04 -12.36
CA VAL A 399 4.78 -7.38 -11.32
C VAL A 399 3.30 -7.75 -11.47
N PHE A 400 2.84 -7.91 -12.72
CA PHE A 400 1.48 -8.35 -13.04
C PHE A 400 1.24 -9.81 -12.60
N LEU A 401 2.16 -10.73 -12.89
CA LEU A 401 2.04 -12.15 -12.52
C LEU A 401 2.25 -12.41 -11.02
N ARG A 402 3.09 -11.62 -10.33
CA ARG A 402 3.26 -11.71 -8.86
C ARG A 402 2.11 -11.11 -8.05
N LYS A 403 1.33 -10.17 -8.60
CA LYS A 403 0.16 -9.57 -7.93
C LYS A 403 -1.16 -10.32 -8.19
N LEU A 404 -1.13 -11.41 -8.95
CA LEU A 404 -2.31 -12.21 -9.25
C LEU A 404 -2.55 -13.28 -8.18
N SER A 405 -3.51 -13.01 -7.30
CA SER A 405 -4.21 -14.07 -6.59
C SER A 405 -5.39 -14.56 -7.43
N VAL A 406 -5.68 -15.86 -7.37
CA VAL A 406 -6.80 -16.50 -8.09
C VAL A 406 -8.13 -15.78 -7.82
N ASN A 407 -8.33 -15.21 -6.63
CA ASN A 407 -9.52 -14.44 -6.28
C ASN A 407 -9.63 -13.05 -6.94
N ARG A 408 -8.51 -12.42 -7.36
CA ARG A 408 -8.53 -11.19 -8.18
C ARG A 408 -8.72 -11.51 -9.66
N LEU A 409 -8.20 -12.65 -10.12
CA LEU A 409 -8.45 -13.17 -11.48
C LEU A 409 -9.92 -13.56 -11.67
N ARG A 410 -10.55 -14.22 -10.68
CA ARG A 410 -11.97 -14.61 -10.71
C ARG A 410 -12.93 -13.41 -10.67
N LYS A 411 -12.61 -12.36 -9.88
CA LYS A 411 -13.38 -11.10 -9.88
C LYS A 411 -13.19 -10.28 -11.17
N GLY A 412 -11.99 -10.29 -11.75
CA GLY A 412 -11.73 -9.67 -13.06
C GLY A 412 -12.38 -10.41 -14.24
N LEU A 413 -12.48 -11.74 -14.18
CA LEU A 413 -13.11 -12.57 -15.21
C LEU A 413 -14.66 -12.51 -15.16
N ALA A 414 -15.26 -12.33 -13.99
CA ALA A 414 -16.70 -12.09 -13.84
C ALA A 414 -17.15 -10.75 -14.46
N LEU A 415 -16.31 -9.71 -14.38
CA LEU A 415 -16.48 -8.41 -15.05
C LEU A 415 -16.31 -8.49 -16.59
N LEU A 416 -15.54 -9.48 -17.08
CA LEU A 416 -15.27 -9.67 -18.50
C LEU A 416 -16.33 -10.50 -19.25
N TRP A 417 -17.19 -11.23 -18.52
CA TRP A 417 -18.19 -12.14 -19.10
C TRP A 417 -19.62 -12.07 -18.54
N GLY A 418 -19.91 -11.25 -17.52
CA GLY A 418 -21.26 -11.07 -16.98
C GLY A 418 -22.07 -9.97 -17.67
N ARG A 419 -23.14 -10.35 -18.39
CA ARG A 419 -24.28 -9.47 -18.69
C ARG A 419 -25.26 -9.55 -17.53
N GLY A 420 -25.28 -8.60 -16.60
CA GLY A 420 -26.30 -8.52 -15.55
C GLY A 420 -25.96 -7.51 -14.44
N GLU A 421 -26.95 -6.71 -14.05
CA GLU A 421 -26.89 -5.59 -13.09
C GLU A 421 -26.33 -6.02 -11.72
N VAL A 422 -25.14 -5.48 -11.36
CA VAL A 422 -24.52 -5.63 -10.04
C VAL A 422 -24.72 -4.32 -9.26
N SER A 423 -25.07 -4.43 -7.98
CA SER A 423 -25.51 -3.31 -7.14
C SER A 423 -24.43 -2.22 -6.98
N ALA A 424 -24.88 -0.96 -7.05
CA ALA A 424 -24.11 0.29 -7.00
C ALA A 424 -23.10 0.46 -5.85
N SER A 425 -23.11 -0.40 -4.81
CA SER A 425 -22.15 -0.39 -3.69
C SER A 425 -20.82 -1.12 -3.99
N LEU A 426 -20.82 -2.10 -4.92
CA LEU A 426 -19.64 -2.88 -5.31
C LEU A 426 -18.88 -2.24 -6.48
N ASP A 427 -19.57 -1.53 -7.36
CA ASP A 427 -18.94 -0.70 -8.39
C ASP A 427 -18.21 0.49 -7.78
N HIS A 428 -18.73 1.09 -6.70
CA HIS A 428 -18.03 2.16 -5.98
C HIS A 428 -16.74 1.65 -5.29
N ALA A 429 -16.75 0.41 -4.78
CA ALA A 429 -15.60 -0.22 -4.13
C ALA A 429 -14.56 -0.76 -5.13
N LEU A 430 -14.97 -1.24 -6.31
CA LEU A 430 -14.07 -1.68 -7.38
C LEU A 430 -13.53 -0.51 -8.20
N LEU A 431 -14.28 0.58 -8.40
CA LEU A 431 -13.78 1.83 -9.00
C LEU A 431 -12.77 2.54 -8.08
N GLN A 432 -12.98 2.54 -6.77
CA GLN A 432 -12.00 3.03 -5.78
C GLN A 432 -10.73 2.17 -5.70
N TYR A 433 -10.79 0.88 -6.06
CA TYR A 433 -9.63 -0.02 -6.15
C TYR A 433 -9.00 -0.10 -7.55
N SER A 434 -9.72 0.27 -8.63
CA SER A 434 -9.21 0.23 -10.01
C SER A 434 -8.71 1.58 -10.54
N SER A 435 -8.93 2.68 -9.83
CA SER A 435 -8.30 3.98 -10.11
C SER A 435 -7.07 4.26 -9.22
N ALA A 436 -6.64 3.27 -8.45
CA ALA A 436 -5.45 3.41 -7.62
C ALA A 436 -4.20 3.06 -8.45
N ASP A 437 -3.71 4.02 -9.22
CA ASP A 437 -2.39 4.01 -9.88
C ASP A 437 -1.25 3.85 -8.86
N LEU A 438 -1.09 2.65 -8.28
CA LEU A 438 0.19 2.25 -7.68
C LEU A 438 1.25 2.66 -8.70
N PRO A 439 2.15 3.62 -8.38
CA PRO A 439 3.00 4.24 -9.39
C PRO A 439 3.66 3.11 -10.16
N HIS A 440 3.27 2.99 -11.43
CA HIS A 440 3.98 2.10 -12.32
C HIS A 440 5.44 2.52 -12.18
N SER A 441 6.31 1.54 -11.88
CA SER A 441 7.72 1.69 -12.20
C SER A 441 7.74 1.97 -13.69
N ALA A 442 7.69 3.24 -14.08
CA ALA A 442 7.85 3.69 -15.44
C ALA A 442 9.15 3.05 -15.88
N THR A 443 9.06 2.08 -16.79
CA THR A 443 10.23 1.55 -17.47
C THR A 443 10.91 2.76 -18.05
N GLN A 444 12.12 3.04 -17.58
CA GLN A 444 12.88 4.20 -18.05
C GLN A 444 13.11 4.00 -19.53
N ASP A 445 12.76 5.02 -20.31
CA ASP A 445 13.14 5.06 -21.71
C ASP A 445 14.56 5.61 -21.76
N ILE A 446 15.52 4.70 -21.92
CA ILE A 446 16.95 4.98 -21.95
C ILE A 446 17.40 5.03 -23.41
N PHE A 447 17.93 6.17 -23.81
CA PHE A 447 18.62 6.38 -25.08
C PHE A 447 20.12 6.29 -24.81
N ASP A 448 20.65 5.07 -24.77
CA ASP A 448 22.06 4.87 -24.43
C ASP A 448 22.97 5.61 -25.44
N PRO A 449 23.90 6.49 -25.00
CA PRO A 449 24.88 7.12 -25.87
C PRO A 449 25.68 6.14 -26.72
N ASP A 450 25.94 4.92 -26.25
CA ASP A 450 26.68 3.90 -26.99
C ASP A 450 25.85 3.31 -28.15
N GLU A 451 24.53 3.30 -28.01
CA GLU A 451 23.57 2.89 -29.05
C GLU A 451 23.18 4.05 -29.98
N ALA A 452 23.58 5.29 -29.67
CA ALA A 452 23.26 6.48 -30.45
C ALA A 452 23.77 6.44 -31.90
N ASN A 453 24.78 5.61 -32.18
CA ASN A 453 25.27 5.40 -33.54
C ASN A 453 24.20 4.91 -34.51
N ALA A 454 23.19 4.14 -34.04
CA ALA A 454 22.15 3.58 -34.90
C ALA A 454 21.21 4.65 -35.52
N TRP A 455 21.21 5.85 -34.95
CA TRP A 455 20.36 6.98 -35.34
C TRP A 455 21.19 8.27 -35.58
N ARG A 456 22.51 8.13 -35.64
CA ARG A 456 23.47 9.20 -35.94
C ARG A 456 23.11 10.01 -37.19
N ASP A 457 22.56 9.35 -38.20
CA ASP A 457 22.19 9.91 -39.51
C ASP A 457 20.67 10.16 -39.66
N GLN A 458 19.87 9.95 -38.61
CA GLN A 458 18.45 10.25 -38.65
C GLN A 458 18.22 11.75 -38.41
N PRO A 459 17.52 12.45 -39.32
CA PRO A 459 17.23 13.86 -39.12
C PRO A 459 16.23 14.03 -37.97
N LEU A 460 16.56 14.91 -37.02
CA LEU A 460 15.68 15.28 -35.93
C LEU A 460 15.16 16.70 -36.16
N THR A 461 13.86 16.94 -35.93
CA THR A 461 13.26 18.26 -36.16
C THR A 461 12.47 18.67 -34.94
N PHE A 462 12.77 19.86 -34.43
CA PHE A 462 11.96 20.56 -33.44
C PHE A 462 11.19 21.68 -34.12
N GLU A 463 9.91 21.82 -33.78
CA GLU A 463 9.10 22.93 -34.28
C GLU A 463 9.57 24.23 -33.61
N PRO A 464 10.01 25.25 -34.36
CA PRO A 464 10.50 26.48 -33.77
C PRO A 464 9.32 27.27 -33.17
N SER A 465 9.32 27.45 -31.84
CA SER A 465 8.38 28.37 -31.18
C SER A 465 8.84 29.82 -31.32
N VAL A 466 7.91 30.68 -31.75
CA VAL A 466 8.13 32.13 -31.90
C VAL A 466 8.06 32.84 -30.54
N CYS A 467 7.31 32.29 -29.59
CA CYS A 467 7.13 32.83 -28.24
C CYS A 467 7.22 31.69 -27.22
N PRO A 468 8.40 31.05 -27.06
CA PRO A 468 8.53 29.91 -26.18
C PRO A 468 8.26 30.33 -24.74
N LYS A 469 7.53 29.50 -24.01
CA LYS A 469 7.33 29.67 -22.57
C LYS A 469 8.58 29.23 -21.79
N VAL A 470 9.25 28.20 -22.30
CA VAL A 470 10.48 27.63 -21.72
C VAL A 470 11.64 27.68 -22.72
N SER A 471 12.81 28.14 -22.28
CA SER A 471 14.06 27.92 -23.03
C SER A 471 14.84 26.76 -22.40
N ILE A 472 15.19 25.74 -23.18
CA ILE A 472 16.03 24.61 -22.74
C ILE A 472 17.46 24.88 -23.20
N ILE A 473 18.38 25.07 -22.26
CA ILE A 473 19.79 25.34 -22.52
C ILE A 473 20.59 24.07 -22.27
N ILE A 474 21.26 23.58 -23.32
CA ILE A 474 22.08 22.36 -23.28
C ILE A 474 23.55 22.76 -23.48
N PRO A 475 24.37 22.81 -22.41
CA PRO A 475 25.80 23.04 -22.54
C PRO A 475 26.51 21.82 -23.13
N VAL A 476 27.35 22.07 -24.14
CA VAL A 476 28.08 21.03 -24.87
C VAL A 476 29.55 21.42 -25.07
N TYR A 477 30.42 20.43 -24.99
CA TYR A 477 31.80 20.50 -25.45
C TYR A 477 32.20 19.12 -25.97
N ASN A 478 32.14 18.95 -27.29
CA ASN A 478 32.21 17.65 -27.97
C ASN A 478 31.10 16.68 -27.51
N ASN A 479 31.34 15.37 -27.66
CA ASN A 479 30.41 14.28 -27.34
C ASN A 479 29.09 14.37 -28.12
N TYR A 480 29.21 14.46 -29.45
CA TYR A 480 28.06 14.52 -30.36
C TYR A 480 26.99 13.44 -30.09
N LEU A 481 27.41 12.18 -29.91
CA LEU A 481 26.48 11.05 -29.69
C LEU A 481 25.70 11.18 -28.37
N THR A 482 26.35 11.66 -27.31
CA THR A 482 25.70 11.94 -26.02
C THR A 482 24.70 13.08 -26.15
N THR A 483 25.06 14.14 -26.88
CA THR A 483 24.15 15.26 -27.15
C THR A 483 22.94 14.82 -27.98
N LEU A 484 23.16 13.98 -28.99
CA LEU A 484 22.09 13.40 -29.80
C LEU A 484 21.17 12.53 -28.91
N SER A 485 21.75 11.72 -28.02
CA SER A 485 21.05 10.95 -26.99
C SER A 485 20.03 11.80 -26.21
N CYS A 486 20.51 12.90 -25.63
CA CYS A 486 19.68 13.85 -24.92
C CYS A 486 18.57 14.43 -25.80
N LEU A 487 18.88 14.89 -27.02
CA LEU A 487 17.90 15.50 -27.92
C LEU A 487 16.76 14.54 -28.32
N HIS A 488 17.06 13.26 -28.55
CA HIS A 488 16.01 12.28 -28.83
C HIS A 488 15.12 12.01 -27.60
N SER A 489 15.70 12.01 -26.40
CA SER A 489 14.89 11.92 -25.17
C SER A 489 13.93 13.11 -25.04
N ILE A 490 14.41 14.33 -25.35
CA ILE A 490 13.56 15.54 -25.36
C ILE A 490 12.47 15.42 -26.42
N ALA A 491 12.82 15.04 -27.65
CA ALA A 491 11.86 14.90 -28.73
C ALA A 491 10.77 13.87 -28.42
N LYS A 492 11.12 12.75 -27.77
CA LYS A 492 10.15 11.72 -27.39
C LYS A 492 9.27 12.15 -26.22
N HIS A 493 9.87 12.70 -25.16
CA HIS A 493 9.19 12.89 -23.88
C HIS A 493 8.62 14.29 -23.65
N THR A 494 8.88 15.21 -24.58
CA THR A 494 8.38 16.59 -24.51
C THR A 494 7.28 16.86 -25.55
N ALA A 495 7.11 15.99 -26.55
CA ALA A 495 6.13 16.16 -27.63
C ALA A 495 4.66 16.11 -27.16
N SER A 496 4.37 15.54 -25.99
CA SER A 496 3.04 15.51 -25.37
C SER A 496 2.76 16.68 -24.42
N ASN A 497 3.72 17.59 -24.20
CA ASN A 497 3.55 18.71 -23.26
C ASN A 497 2.79 19.86 -23.92
N GLU A 498 1.86 20.49 -23.17
CA GLU A 498 1.15 21.71 -23.59
C GLU A 498 2.04 22.98 -23.53
N ILE A 499 3.32 22.82 -23.22
CA ILE A 499 4.27 23.91 -23.00
C ILE A 499 5.10 24.13 -24.27
N GLU A 500 4.98 25.32 -24.87
CA GLU A 500 5.87 25.74 -25.96
C GLU A 500 7.30 25.97 -25.44
N PHE A 501 8.29 25.40 -26.13
CA PHE A 501 9.69 25.52 -25.75
C PHE A 501 10.61 25.80 -26.95
N GLU A 502 11.81 26.30 -26.68
CA GLU A 502 12.92 26.36 -27.62
C GLU A 502 14.14 25.61 -27.05
N ILE A 503 15.04 25.13 -27.93
CA ILE A 503 16.29 24.48 -27.53
C ILE A 503 17.48 25.34 -27.96
N ILE A 504 18.34 25.65 -27.00
CA ILE A 504 19.58 26.40 -27.18
C ILE A 504 20.76 25.49 -26.88
N ILE A 505 21.56 25.16 -27.90
CA ILE A 505 22.83 24.46 -27.72
C ILE A 505 23.90 25.50 -27.39
N ALA A 506 24.39 25.47 -26.15
CA ALA A 506 25.49 26.30 -25.69
C ALA A 506 26.81 25.57 -25.99
N ASP A 507 27.40 25.83 -27.15
CA ASP A 507 28.58 25.12 -27.66
C ASP A 507 29.88 25.83 -27.27
N ASP A 508 30.64 25.22 -26.35
CA ASP A 508 31.89 25.76 -25.82
C ASP A 508 33.10 25.49 -26.74
N CYS A 509 32.94 25.81 -28.02
CA CYS A 509 33.88 25.59 -29.13
C CYS A 509 34.22 24.12 -29.43
N SER A 510 33.20 23.27 -29.59
CA SER A 510 33.36 21.86 -29.99
C SER A 510 34.13 21.71 -31.31
N THR A 511 34.86 20.60 -31.40
CA THR A 511 35.72 20.25 -32.55
C THR A 511 35.34 18.92 -33.21
N ASP A 512 34.42 18.17 -32.59
CA ASP A 512 33.81 16.98 -33.18
C ASP A 512 32.57 17.33 -34.02
N GLU A 513 31.72 16.34 -34.32
CA GLU A 513 30.50 16.51 -35.12
C GLU A 513 29.47 17.48 -34.49
N THR A 514 29.61 17.80 -33.21
CA THR A 514 28.76 18.81 -32.54
C THR A 514 28.91 20.18 -33.21
N ALA A 515 30.07 20.47 -33.82
CA ALA A 515 30.31 21.69 -34.60
C ALA A 515 29.35 21.86 -35.79
N THR A 516 28.79 20.76 -36.28
CA THR A 516 27.87 20.68 -37.44
C THR A 516 26.50 20.12 -37.06
N ILE A 517 26.10 20.20 -35.79
CA ILE A 517 24.82 19.62 -35.30
C ILE A 517 23.59 20.15 -36.05
N GLU A 518 23.62 21.40 -36.52
CA GLU A 518 22.55 22.06 -37.29
C GLU A 518 22.30 21.40 -38.65
N ASP A 519 23.28 20.68 -39.21
CA ASP A 519 23.12 19.97 -40.48
C ASP A 519 22.20 18.76 -40.34
N ARG A 520 21.99 18.25 -39.12
CA ARG A 520 21.26 17.02 -38.81
C ARG A 520 20.05 17.25 -37.90
N VAL A 521 20.07 18.31 -37.08
CA VAL A 521 18.99 18.66 -36.18
C VAL A 521 18.45 20.05 -36.50
N SER A 522 17.21 20.10 -37.00
CA SER A 522 16.52 21.34 -37.35
C SER A 522 15.73 21.90 -36.16
N GLY A 523 15.58 23.22 -36.10
CA GLY A 523 14.82 23.91 -35.05
C GLY A 523 15.61 24.26 -33.78
N LEU A 524 16.93 24.08 -33.78
CA LEU A 524 17.82 24.47 -32.68
C LEU A 524 18.32 25.91 -32.84
N THR A 525 18.64 26.56 -31.73
CA THR A 525 19.49 27.77 -31.70
C THR A 525 20.87 27.38 -31.18
N VAL A 526 21.93 27.50 -32.00
CA VAL A 526 23.29 27.17 -31.56
C VAL A 526 24.05 28.46 -31.21
N VAL A 527 24.47 28.58 -29.94
CA VAL A 527 25.29 29.67 -29.44
C VAL A 527 26.71 29.15 -29.25
N ARG A 528 27.60 29.44 -30.21
CA ARG A 528 28.97 28.91 -30.23
C ARG A 528 30.00 29.92 -29.73
N GLY A 529 30.78 29.52 -28.74
CA GLY A 529 31.94 30.25 -28.23
C GLY A 529 33.13 30.25 -29.19
N LYS A 530 33.99 31.28 -29.11
CA LYS A 530 35.24 31.36 -29.88
C LYS A 530 36.40 30.57 -29.26
N GLN A 531 36.29 30.28 -27.97
CA GLN A 531 37.28 29.57 -27.16
C GLN A 531 36.55 28.86 -26.02
N ASN A 532 37.14 27.79 -25.49
CA ASN A 532 36.58 27.05 -24.36
C ASN A 532 36.69 27.92 -23.10
N VAL A 533 35.53 28.28 -22.51
CA VAL A 533 35.44 29.10 -21.30
C VAL A 533 34.96 28.31 -20.08
N GLY A 534 34.65 27.03 -20.26
CA GLY A 534 34.15 26.12 -19.23
C GLY A 534 32.63 26.22 -19.04
N PHE A 535 32.08 25.20 -18.39
CA PHE A 535 30.63 25.00 -18.17
C PHE A 535 29.92 26.26 -17.68
N LEU A 536 30.36 26.81 -16.55
CA LEU A 536 29.70 27.94 -15.89
C LEU A 536 29.56 29.15 -16.81
N LYS A 537 30.67 29.57 -17.43
CA LYS A 537 30.70 30.76 -18.29
C LYS A 537 29.98 30.55 -19.60
N ASN A 538 30.01 29.33 -20.13
CA ASN A 538 29.27 28.96 -21.32
C ASN A 538 27.75 29.03 -21.07
N CYS A 539 27.27 28.50 -19.94
CA CYS A 539 25.87 28.64 -19.52
C CYS A 539 25.45 30.11 -19.37
N ASN A 540 26.26 30.92 -18.66
CA ASN A 540 26.00 32.35 -18.49
C ASN A 540 25.89 33.10 -19.83
N HIS A 541 26.76 32.80 -20.79
CA HIS A 541 26.75 33.40 -22.12
C HIS A 541 25.52 32.97 -22.93
N ALA A 542 25.20 31.67 -22.96
CA ALA A 542 24.06 31.18 -23.73
C ALA A 542 22.71 31.68 -23.18
N MET A 543 22.62 31.92 -21.87
CA MET A 543 21.39 32.39 -21.25
C MET A 543 20.91 33.74 -21.81
N SER A 544 21.79 34.60 -22.32
CA SER A 544 21.37 35.88 -22.93
C SER A 544 20.58 35.72 -24.25
N HIS A 545 20.53 34.50 -24.80
CA HIS A 545 19.77 34.17 -26.00
C HIS A 545 18.41 33.53 -25.70
N ALA A 546 18.14 33.17 -24.45
CA ALA A 546 16.88 32.56 -24.01
C ALA A 546 15.73 33.57 -24.02
N LYS A 547 14.57 33.15 -24.54
CA LYS A 547 13.36 33.98 -24.66
C LYS A 547 12.24 33.57 -23.71
N GLY A 548 12.33 32.38 -23.10
CA GLY A 548 11.32 31.82 -22.21
C GLY A 548 11.15 32.61 -20.93
N GLU A 549 9.93 32.57 -20.38
CA GLU A 549 9.65 33.02 -19.01
C GLU A 549 10.39 32.14 -17.99
N PHE A 550 10.47 30.84 -18.28
CA PHE A 550 11.25 29.87 -17.54
C PHE A 550 12.44 29.38 -18.37
N ALA A 551 13.50 28.96 -17.70
CA ALA A 551 14.65 28.35 -18.33
C ALA A 551 14.94 26.98 -17.71
N VAL A 552 15.46 26.08 -18.52
CA VAL A 552 16.03 24.80 -18.09
C VAL A 552 17.52 24.80 -18.38
N LEU A 553 18.34 24.44 -17.40
CA LEU A 553 19.69 23.97 -17.67
C LEU A 553 19.65 22.45 -17.67
N LEU A 554 20.00 21.84 -18.80
CA LEU A 554 19.93 20.39 -19.00
C LEU A 554 21.26 19.90 -19.57
N ASN A 555 22.02 19.12 -18.81
CA ASN A 555 23.28 18.57 -19.29
C ASN A 555 23.06 17.61 -20.47
N ASN A 556 24.01 17.59 -21.39
CA ASN A 556 23.93 16.74 -22.58
C ASN A 556 24.03 15.24 -22.26
N ASP A 557 24.53 14.84 -21.10
CA ASP A 557 24.61 13.46 -20.60
C ASP A 557 23.38 13.02 -19.82
N THR A 558 22.20 13.57 -20.15
CA THR A 558 20.92 13.24 -19.50
C THR A 558 19.88 12.72 -20.48
N ASN A 559 18.97 11.89 -19.97
CA ASN A 559 17.76 11.47 -20.67
C ASN A 559 16.53 11.83 -19.83
N VAL A 560 15.75 12.78 -20.34
CA VAL A 560 14.50 13.20 -19.72
C VAL A 560 13.43 12.13 -19.91
N GLN A 561 12.52 11.99 -18.94
CA GLN A 561 11.44 11.01 -18.98
C GLN A 561 10.09 11.69 -19.26
N GLU A 562 9.03 10.90 -19.45
CA GLU A 562 7.69 11.40 -19.77
C GLU A 562 7.23 12.50 -18.81
N ASN A 563 6.62 13.56 -19.36
CA ASN A 563 6.06 14.73 -18.65
C ASN A 563 7.04 15.56 -17.81
N TRP A 564 8.35 15.28 -17.84
CA TRP A 564 9.36 15.93 -16.99
C TRP A 564 9.23 17.47 -16.95
N LEU A 565 9.06 18.11 -18.12
CA LEU A 565 9.04 19.56 -18.22
C LEU A 565 7.77 20.15 -17.61
N THR A 566 6.61 19.56 -17.90
CA THR A 566 5.32 20.00 -17.33
C THR A 566 5.33 19.89 -15.82
N GLU A 567 5.80 18.76 -15.29
CA GLU A 567 5.91 18.51 -13.85
C GLU A 567 6.87 19.48 -13.14
N LEU A 568 7.96 19.88 -13.79
CA LEU A 568 8.92 20.84 -13.22
C LEU A 568 8.46 22.30 -13.33
N VAL A 569 7.68 22.65 -14.36
CA VAL A 569 7.19 24.01 -14.58
C VAL A 569 5.94 24.30 -13.76
N ALA A 570 5.02 23.34 -13.60
CA ALA A 570 3.74 23.57 -12.91
C ALA A 570 3.89 24.19 -11.50
N PRO A 571 4.80 23.74 -10.62
CA PRO A 571 5.00 24.38 -9.32
C PRO A 571 5.49 25.84 -9.41
N LEU A 572 6.24 26.18 -10.46
CA LEU A 572 6.66 27.55 -10.74
C LEU A 572 5.50 28.40 -11.31
N GLU A 573 4.41 27.83 -11.78
CA GLU A 573 3.25 28.61 -12.21
C GLU A 573 2.29 28.86 -11.06
N GLU A 574 2.07 27.81 -10.26
CA GLU A 574 1.12 27.81 -9.16
C GLU A 574 1.58 28.64 -7.96
N ASP A 575 2.90 28.73 -7.72
CA ASP A 575 3.45 29.44 -6.57
C ASP A 575 4.62 30.37 -6.94
N ALA A 576 4.35 31.68 -6.87
CA ALA A 576 5.31 32.76 -7.08
C ALA A 576 6.54 32.70 -6.14
N SER A 577 6.40 32.07 -4.97
CA SER A 577 7.49 31.91 -4.00
C SER A 577 8.51 30.84 -4.41
N ILE A 578 8.17 29.93 -5.33
CA ILE A 578 9.11 28.94 -5.84
C ILE A 578 9.91 29.56 -7.00
N GLY A 579 11.23 29.53 -6.88
CA GLY A 579 12.16 30.09 -7.86
C GLY A 579 12.85 29.06 -8.74
N ILE A 580 13.08 27.86 -8.18
CA ILE A 580 13.82 26.76 -8.81
C ILE A 580 13.11 25.44 -8.49
N THR A 581 12.98 24.58 -9.49
CA THR A 581 12.55 23.18 -9.36
C THR A 581 13.61 22.23 -9.91
N GLY A 582 13.69 21.02 -9.38
CA GLY A 582 14.56 19.95 -9.89
C GLY A 582 13.95 18.56 -9.76
N PRO A 583 14.33 17.62 -10.65
CA PRO A 583 13.72 16.31 -10.74
C PRO A 583 14.32 15.30 -9.75
N MET A 584 13.77 14.09 -9.75
CA MET A 584 14.48 12.90 -9.31
C MET A 584 15.52 12.49 -10.36
N PHE A 585 16.79 12.47 -9.97
CA PHE A 585 17.86 11.91 -10.78
C PHE A 585 17.99 10.41 -10.54
N LEU A 586 18.12 9.68 -11.63
CA LEU A 586 18.23 8.22 -11.65
C LEU A 586 19.50 7.80 -12.39
N TYR A 587 20.13 6.75 -11.90
CA TYR A 587 21.11 6.01 -12.69
C TYR A 587 20.42 5.24 -13.82
N PRO A 588 21.14 4.87 -14.90
CA PRO A 588 20.60 4.04 -15.98
C PRO A 588 20.06 2.67 -15.52
N ASP A 589 20.44 2.19 -14.34
CA ASP A 589 19.94 0.94 -13.77
C ASP A 589 18.65 1.10 -12.94
N GLY A 590 18.05 2.29 -12.92
CA GLY A 590 16.82 2.57 -12.21
C GLY A 590 16.99 3.06 -10.76
N ARG A 591 18.19 3.01 -10.19
CA ARG A 591 18.41 3.44 -8.81
C ARG A 591 18.45 4.96 -8.69
N VAL A 592 18.08 5.49 -7.53
CA VAL A 592 18.18 6.92 -7.24
C VAL A 592 19.64 7.34 -7.26
N GLN A 593 19.93 8.41 -7.99
CA GLN A 593 21.21 9.11 -7.92
C GLN A 593 21.09 10.29 -6.95
N GLU A 594 20.03 11.09 -7.08
CA GLU A 594 19.74 12.23 -6.22
C GLU A 594 18.22 12.47 -6.19
N ALA A 595 17.64 12.44 -4.99
CA ALA A 595 16.27 12.85 -4.72
C ALA A 595 16.23 14.24 -4.05
N GLY A 596 16.97 15.20 -4.60
CA GLY A 596 17.28 16.50 -3.98
C GLY A 596 18.57 16.49 -3.15
N GLY A 597 19.29 17.61 -3.18
CA GLY A 597 20.58 17.78 -2.51
C GLY A 597 20.46 18.36 -1.10
N ILE A 598 21.32 17.88 -0.19
CA ILE A 598 21.47 18.38 1.18
C ILE A 598 22.84 19.02 1.31
N ILE A 599 22.93 20.19 1.95
CA ILE A 599 24.19 20.81 2.35
C ILE A 599 24.29 20.80 3.88
N PHE A 600 25.39 20.31 4.42
CA PHE A 600 25.68 20.40 5.85
C PHE A 600 26.38 21.71 6.21
N ASN A 601 26.43 22.03 7.49
CA ASN A 601 27.01 23.29 7.98
C ASN A 601 28.51 23.47 7.66
N ASP A 602 29.23 22.41 7.31
CA ASP A 602 30.62 22.43 6.85
C ASP A 602 30.74 22.60 5.32
N ALA A 603 29.62 22.91 4.66
CA ALA A 603 29.44 22.95 3.20
C ALA A 603 29.59 21.60 2.48
N SER A 604 29.64 20.45 3.17
CA SER A 604 29.61 19.16 2.47
C SER A 604 28.23 18.90 1.86
N GLY A 605 28.23 18.39 0.62
CA GLY A 605 27.03 17.99 -0.09
C GLY A 605 26.69 16.52 0.08
N TRP A 606 25.39 16.20 0.04
CA TRP A 606 24.89 14.84 0.11
C TRP A 606 23.73 14.64 -0.87
N ASN A 607 23.93 13.69 -1.79
CA ASN A 607 22.90 13.29 -2.76
C ASN A 607 21.92 12.34 -2.06
N TYR A 608 20.76 12.86 -1.69
CA TYR A 608 19.80 12.10 -0.89
C TYR A 608 19.25 10.90 -1.67
N GLY A 609 19.22 9.73 -1.04
CA GLY A 609 18.72 8.48 -1.64
C GLY A 609 19.68 7.76 -2.60
N ARG A 610 20.92 8.23 -2.75
CA ARG A 610 21.91 7.61 -3.66
C ARG A 610 22.00 6.09 -3.51
N LEU A 611 21.92 5.38 -4.64
CA LEU A 611 21.92 3.91 -4.81
C LEU A 611 20.70 3.18 -4.20
N ASP A 612 19.68 3.90 -3.79
CA ASP A 612 18.45 3.32 -3.22
C ASP A 612 17.33 3.20 -4.27
N LYS A 613 16.19 2.63 -3.86
CA LYS A 613 15.01 2.44 -4.71
C LYS A 613 14.16 3.71 -4.78
N PRO A 614 13.75 4.16 -5.98
CA PRO A 614 13.01 5.42 -6.14
C PRO A 614 11.58 5.37 -5.59
N GLU A 615 10.97 4.19 -5.43
CA GLU A 615 9.58 4.06 -4.96
C GLU A 615 9.42 4.18 -3.44
N LYS A 616 10.52 4.36 -2.72
CA LYS A 616 10.51 4.52 -1.27
C LYS A 616 9.76 5.80 -0.87
N PRO A 617 8.88 5.75 0.16
CA PRO A 617 8.14 6.90 0.67
C PRO A 617 8.97 8.16 0.87
N GLU A 618 10.19 8.00 1.36
CA GLU A 618 11.15 9.05 1.71
C GLU A 618 11.58 9.91 0.50
N TYR A 619 11.46 9.37 -0.72
CA TYR A 619 11.84 10.05 -1.96
C TYR A 619 10.62 10.43 -2.81
N SER A 620 9.41 10.05 -2.40
CA SER A 620 8.22 10.10 -3.25
C SER A 620 7.33 11.33 -3.00
N PHE A 621 7.81 12.36 -2.29
CA PHE A 621 7.05 13.58 -2.02
C PHE A 621 7.83 14.85 -2.39
N ALA A 622 7.09 15.86 -2.85
CA ALA A 622 7.63 17.14 -3.25
C ALA A 622 8.03 17.95 -2.01
N ARG A 623 9.22 18.54 -2.00
CA ARG A 623 9.69 19.25 -0.80
C ARG A 623 10.74 20.29 -1.13
N ASP A 624 10.88 21.23 -0.22
CA ASP A 624 11.92 22.24 -0.33
C ASP A 624 13.25 21.59 0.07
N VAL A 625 14.30 21.83 -0.72
CA VAL A 625 15.63 21.21 -0.56
C VAL A 625 16.73 22.27 -0.57
N ASP A 626 17.96 21.86 -0.26
CA ASP A 626 19.06 22.82 -0.19
C ASP A 626 19.54 23.27 -1.55
N TYR A 627 19.62 22.32 -2.46
CA TYR A 627 19.91 22.57 -3.87
C TYR A 627 19.38 21.41 -4.71
N VAL A 628 19.36 21.62 -6.02
CA VAL A 628 19.14 20.59 -7.03
C VAL A 628 20.34 20.63 -7.99
N SER A 629 20.81 19.47 -8.42
CA SER A 629 22.02 19.39 -9.26
C SER A 629 21.86 20.07 -10.61
N GLY A 630 22.96 20.66 -11.10
CA GLY A 630 23.10 21.32 -12.40
C GLY A 630 22.79 20.48 -13.63
N ALA A 631 22.62 19.16 -13.45
CA ALA A 631 22.28 18.23 -14.53
C ALA A 631 20.89 18.48 -15.13
N CYS A 632 19.92 18.89 -14.32
CA CYS A 632 18.60 19.35 -14.75
C CYS A 632 18.00 20.27 -13.69
N LEU A 633 17.93 21.58 -13.97
CA LEU A 633 17.21 22.53 -13.11
C LEU A 633 16.31 23.44 -13.94
N VAL A 634 15.12 23.72 -13.44
CA VAL A 634 14.16 24.65 -14.05
C VAL A 634 13.99 25.85 -13.13
N PHE A 635 14.01 27.05 -13.69
CA PHE A 635 13.94 28.27 -12.89
C PHE A 635 13.29 29.42 -13.65
N ARG A 636 12.84 30.43 -12.91
CA ARG A 636 12.32 31.68 -13.49
C ARG A 636 13.44 32.49 -14.10
N MET A 637 13.27 32.97 -15.34
CA MET A 637 14.25 33.86 -15.96
C MET A 637 14.45 35.15 -15.17
N ALA A 638 13.38 35.66 -14.55
CA ALA A 638 13.46 36.83 -13.67
C ALA A 638 14.42 36.62 -12.47
N LEU A 639 14.44 35.42 -11.89
CA LEU A 639 15.36 35.08 -10.80
C LEU A 639 16.81 35.09 -11.31
N TRP A 640 17.07 34.48 -12.47
CA TRP A 640 18.40 34.45 -13.07
C TRP A 640 19.01 35.85 -13.23
N HIS A 641 18.22 36.79 -13.73
CA HIS A 641 18.64 38.19 -13.84
C HIS A 641 18.82 38.87 -12.48
N GLN A 642 17.95 38.57 -11.51
CA GLN A 642 18.02 39.13 -10.16
C GLN A 642 19.31 38.72 -9.42
N VAL A 643 19.79 37.50 -9.63
CA VAL A 643 21.03 36.99 -9.01
C VAL A 643 22.27 37.10 -9.91
N ASN A 644 22.11 37.64 -11.12
CA ASN A 644 23.17 37.83 -12.11
C ASN A 644 23.82 36.51 -12.58
N GLY A 645 23.00 35.47 -12.78
CA GLY A 645 23.40 34.15 -13.26
C GLY A 645 24.30 33.37 -12.30
N PHE A 646 25.06 32.41 -12.83
CA PHE A 646 26.05 31.69 -12.04
C PHE A 646 27.21 32.61 -11.65
N ASP A 647 27.68 32.46 -10.42
CA ASP A 647 28.74 33.29 -9.87
C ASP A 647 30.13 32.83 -10.35
N ASP A 648 30.79 33.69 -11.13
CA ASP A 648 32.11 33.46 -11.71
C ASP A 648 33.19 33.01 -10.72
N ARG A 649 33.00 33.20 -9.40
CA ARG A 649 33.89 32.66 -8.35
C ARG A 649 34.04 31.14 -8.41
N PHE A 650 33.03 30.43 -8.91
CA PHE A 650 32.98 28.97 -8.98
C PHE A 650 33.42 28.43 -10.35
N ALA A 651 33.86 29.28 -11.27
CA ALA A 651 34.38 28.82 -12.56
C ALA A 651 35.61 27.91 -12.38
N PRO A 652 35.75 26.84 -13.20
CA PRO A 652 34.93 26.52 -14.37
C PRO A 652 33.65 25.70 -14.08
N ALA A 653 33.57 24.98 -12.95
CA ALA A 653 32.43 24.11 -12.56
C ALA A 653 32.53 23.67 -11.07
N TYR A 654 31.48 22.98 -10.60
CA TYR A 654 31.17 22.58 -9.23
C TYR A 654 30.86 23.74 -8.25
N TYR A 655 29.77 23.57 -7.48
CA TYR A 655 29.14 24.54 -6.55
C TYR A 655 28.43 25.73 -7.21
N GLU A 656 28.47 25.93 -8.53
CA GLU A 656 27.70 26.97 -9.21
C GLU A 656 26.19 26.79 -9.08
N ASP A 657 25.72 25.55 -9.19
CA ASP A 657 24.32 25.15 -9.05
C ASP A 657 23.85 25.28 -7.60
N THR A 658 24.68 24.81 -6.66
CA THR A 658 24.47 24.92 -5.22
C THR A 658 24.41 26.39 -4.81
N ASP A 659 25.35 27.20 -5.30
CA ASP A 659 25.38 28.64 -5.05
C ASP A 659 24.18 29.38 -5.62
N PHE A 660 23.74 29.03 -6.83
CA PHE A 660 22.54 29.59 -7.44
C PHE A 660 21.29 29.29 -6.60
N CYS A 661 21.16 28.06 -6.10
CA CYS A 661 20.08 27.68 -5.18
C CYS A 661 20.13 28.48 -3.87
N PHE A 662 21.32 28.70 -3.29
CA PHE A 662 21.48 29.53 -2.10
C PHE A 662 21.17 31.01 -2.38
N ALA A 663 21.61 31.54 -3.53
CA ALA A 663 21.32 32.91 -3.94
C ALA A 663 19.83 33.14 -4.17
N ALA A 664 19.10 32.16 -4.73
CA ALA A 664 17.65 32.22 -4.86
C ALA A 664 16.95 32.32 -3.49
N ARG A 665 17.40 31.52 -2.51
CA ARG A 665 16.89 31.56 -1.13
C ARG A 665 17.22 32.87 -0.41
N ASP A 666 18.39 33.46 -0.65
CA ASP A 666 18.71 34.82 -0.18
C ASP A 666 17.75 35.89 -0.72
N LYS A 667 17.11 35.63 -1.87
CA LYS A 667 16.03 36.48 -2.44
C LYS A 667 14.63 36.12 -1.95
N GLY A 668 14.52 35.20 -0.98
CA GLY A 668 13.24 34.74 -0.44
C GLY A 668 12.50 33.76 -1.35
N GLN A 669 13.16 33.20 -2.37
CA GLN A 669 12.59 32.17 -3.23
C GLN A 669 12.92 30.77 -2.74
N ARG A 670 12.01 29.83 -2.96
CA ARG A 670 12.13 28.43 -2.54
C ARG A 670 12.73 27.58 -3.67
N VAL A 671 13.48 26.55 -3.28
CA VAL A 671 14.08 25.55 -4.17
C VAL A 671 13.36 24.23 -3.90
N ARG A 672 12.68 23.69 -4.90
CA ARG A 672 11.71 22.60 -4.74
C ARG A 672 12.17 21.35 -5.50
N TYR A 673 12.30 20.24 -4.79
CA TYR A 673 12.43 18.93 -5.40
C TYR A 673 11.05 18.39 -5.81
N VAL A 674 10.96 17.87 -7.04
CA VAL A 674 9.73 17.35 -7.66
C VAL A 674 9.95 15.88 -8.04
N PRO A 675 9.42 14.91 -7.27
CA PRO A 675 9.69 13.47 -7.48
C PRO A 675 8.96 12.86 -8.69
N THR A 676 7.91 13.52 -9.18
CA THR A 676 7.12 13.08 -10.35
C THR A 676 7.90 13.30 -11.64
N ALA A 677 8.73 14.34 -11.71
CA ALA A 677 9.68 14.56 -12.78
C ALA A 677 10.93 13.68 -12.59
N ARG A 678 11.28 12.89 -13.62
CA ARG A 678 12.43 11.98 -13.59
C ARG A 678 13.41 12.27 -14.72
N VAL A 679 14.70 12.23 -14.40
CA VAL A 679 15.79 12.38 -15.37
C VAL A 679 16.84 11.31 -15.11
N VAL A 680 17.21 10.56 -16.13
CA VAL A 680 18.34 9.62 -16.08
C VAL A 680 19.61 10.39 -16.39
N HIS A 681 20.67 10.21 -15.59
CA HIS A 681 21.95 10.91 -15.79
C HIS A 681 23.11 9.90 -15.88
N PHE A 682 23.89 9.98 -16.96
CA PHE A 682 25.01 9.07 -17.25
C PHE A 682 26.33 9.58 -16.63
N GLU A 683 26.39 9.60 -15.30
CA GLU A 683 27.51 10.14 -14.53
C GLU A 683 28.86 9.49 -14.92
N GLY A 684 29.85 10.30 -15.31
CA GLY A 684 31.22 9.85 -15.61
C GLY A 684 31.60 9.85 -17.10
N VAL A 685 30.63 9.98 -18.02
CA VAL A 685 30.89 10.02 -19.48
C VAL A 685 31.58 11.33 -19.92
N SER A 686 31.32 12.44 -19.23
CA SER A 686 31.84 13.77 -19.60
C SER A 686 33.14 14.18 -18.88
N HIS A 687 33.49 13.59 -17.72
CA HIS A 687 34.54 14.16 -16.84
C HIS A 687 35.49 13.16 -16.13
N GLY A 688 35.37 11.84 -16.32
CA GLY A 688 36.30 10.85 -15.73
C GLY A 688 36.20 10.68 -14.19
N ASN A 689 36.88 9.65 -13.65
CA ASN A 689 36.72 9.16 -12.26
C ASN A 689 37.88 9.49 -11.29
N ASP A 690 38.85 10.31 -11.68
CA ASP A 690 40.00 10.64 -10.83
C ASP A 690 39.78 11.97 -10.10
N GLU A 691 39.84 11.97 -8.77
CA GLU A 691 39.75 13.18 -7.92
C GLU A 691 41.09 13.94 -7.83
N THR A 692 42.19 13.34 -8.30
CA THR A 692 43.54 13.91 -8.19
C THR A 692 44.02 14.66 -9.45
N ALA A 693 43.23 14.63 -10.54
CA ALA A 693 43.47 15.39 -11.77
C ALA A 693 42.16 15.71 -12.51
N GLY A 694 42.09 16.84 -13.23
CA GLY A 694 40.92 17.22 -14.05
C GLY A 694 39.97 18.24 -13.42
N ILE A 695 38.74 18.35 -13.92
CA ILE A 695 37.75 19.37 -13.48
C ILE A 695 37.23 19.07 -12.06
N LYS A 696 37.25 17.80 -11.59
CA LYS A 696 36.82 17.40 -10.23
C LYS A 696 37.61 18.03 -9.08
N GLN A 697 38.85 18.46 -9.29
CA GLN A 697 39.63 19.18 -8.26
C GLN A 697 38.94 20.47 -7.78
N TYR A 698 38.12 21.08 -8.64
CA TYR A 698 37.40 22.29 -8.32
C TYR A 698 36.30 22.05 -7.28
N GLN A 699 35.85 20.80 -7.04
CA GLN A 699 34.93 20.50 -5.94
C GLN A 699 35.50 20.88 -4.58
N VAL A 700 36.78 20.57 -4.33
CA VAL A 700 37.44 20.89 -3.06
C VAL A 700 37.69 22.39 -2.93
N VAL A 701 38.24 23.01 -3.98
CA VAL A 701 38.55 24.44 -4.00
C VAL A 701 37.29 25.29 -3.87
N ASN A 702 36.22 24.93 -4.60
CA ASN A 702 34.97 25.68 -4.60
C ASN A 702 34.15 25.42 -3.34
N LYS A 703 34.25 24.25 -2.69
CA LYS A 703 33.68 24.02 -1.35
C LYS A 703 34.18 25.06 -0.36
N GLU A 704 35.48 25.35 -0.33
CA GLU A 704 36.04 26.36 0.59
C GLU A 704 35.52 27.77 0.29
N LYS A 705 35.45 28.15 -1.00
CA LYS A 705 34.88 29.44 -1.42
C LYS A 705 33.41 29.55 -1.03
N PHE A 706 32.64 28.49 -1.23
CA PHE A 706 31.22 28.41 -0.90
C PHE A 706 31.01 28.52 0.61
N ALA A 707 31.76 27.73 1.40
CA ALA A 707 31.75 27.79 2.85
C ALA A 707 32.07 29.19 3.37
N HIS A 708 33.00 29.90 2.74
CA HIS A 708 33.31 31.28 3.08
C HIS A 708 32.18 32.25 2.73
N LYS A 709 31.61 32.16 1.52
CA LYS A 709 30.52 33.02 1.03
C LYS A 709 29.27 32.89 1.91
N TRP A 710 28.88 31.65 2.25
CA TRP A 710 27.63 31.33 2.95
C TRP A 710 27.83 30.99 4.43
N LYS A 711 28.97 31.34 5.02
CA LYS A 711 29.35 30.96 6.39
C LYS A 711 28.23 31.15 7.42
N GLN A 712 27.56 32.30 7.38
CA GLN A 712 26.49 32.62 8.32
C GLN A 712 25.24 31.76 8.07
N VAL A 713 24.82 31.63 6.81
CA VAL A 713 23.67 30.81 6.42
C VAL A 713 23.90 29.34 6.81
N LEU A 714 25.09 28.80 6.54
CA LEU A 714 25.46 27.43 6.90
C LEU A 714 25.42 27.19 8.41
N ALA A 715 25.90 28.16 9.22
CA ALA A 715 25.88 28.06 10.67
C ALA A 715 24.45 28.12 11.25
N ASP A 716 23.62 29.01 10.70
CA ASP A 716 22.30 29.31 11.25
C ASP A 716 21.23 28.31 10.77
N GLN A 717 21.30 27.89 9.50
CA GLN A 717 20.18 27.21 8.82
C GLN A 717 20.45 25.73 8.47
N HIS A 718 21.68 25.23 8.58
CA HIS A 718 22.02 23.86 8.17
C HIS A 718 22.41 22.96 9.36
N TYR A 719 22.23 21.66 9.18
CA TYR A 719 22.51 20.64 10.20
C TYR A 719 23.98 20.18 10.18
N VAL A 720 24.40 19.53 11.28
CA VAL A 720 25.75 18.99 11.43
C VAL A 720 25.79 17.53 10.96
N GLY A 721 26.39 17.31 9.80
CA GLY A 721 26.75 15.98 9.29
C GLY A 721 25.59 14.99 9.03
N PRO A 722 25.93 13.79 8.52
CA PRO A 722 24.93 12.82 8.06
C PRO A 722 24.03 12.22 9.14
N GLU A 723 24.39 12.32 10.42
CA GLU A 723 23.57 11.83 11.52
C GLU A 723 22.18 12.48 11.54
N ALA A 724 22.09 13.72 11.02
CA ALA A 724 20.88 14.53 10.95
C ALA A 724 20.07 14.34 9.66
N LEU A 725 20.35 13.31 8.85
CA LEU A 725 19.70 13.09 7.54
C LEU A 725 18.17 13.14 7.57
N PHE A 726 17.55 12.62 8.64
CA PHE A 726 16.10 12.73 8.81
C PHE A 726 15.69 14.21 8.79
N SER A 727 16.22 15.04 9.66
CA SER A 727 15.83 16.45 9.73
C SER A 727 16.35 17.28 8.55
N ALA A 728 17.46 16.88 7.93
CA ALA A 728 18.11 17.61 6.84
C ALA A 728 17.50 17.35 5.45
N ARG A 729 16.69 16.28 5.27
CA ARG A 729 16.08 15.96 3.96
C ARG A 729 15.03 16.97 3.50
N VAL A 730 14.50 17.78 4.42
CA VAL A 730 13.58 18.88 4.16
C VAL A 730 14.26 20.17 4.58
N HIS A 731 14.31 21.15 3.69
CA HIS A 731 14.91 22.44 4.00
C HIS A 731 14.16 23.19 5.11
N GLY A 732 14.93 23.87 5.96
CA GLY A 732 14.44 24.64 7.10
C GLY A 732 14.79 23.98 8.44
N ARG A 733 15.92 24.38 9.04
CA ARG A 733 16.31 23.91 10.37
C ARG A 733 15.29 24.35 11.43
N GLY A 734 14.86 23.42 12.28
CA GLY A 734 13.88 23.68 13.34
C GLY A 734 12.42 23.77 12.85
N LYS A 735 12.15 23.32 11.62
CA LYS A 735 10.79 23.15 11.11
C LYS A 735 10.05 22.08 11.94
N PRO A 736 8.84 22.35 12.47
CA PRO A 736 8.10 21.36 13.24
C PRO A 736 7.75 20.15 12.40
N VAL A 737 7.84 18.96 13.00
CA VAL A 737 7.47 17.69 12.38
C VAL A 737 6.25 17.11 13.10
N LEU A 738 5.20 16.84 12.32
CA LEU A 738 3.96 16.24 12.79
C LEU A 738 3.78 14.86 12.18
N LEU A 739 3.59 13.83 13.01
CA LEU A 739 3.15 12.51 12.56
C LEU A 739 1.62 12.42 12.64
N PHE A 740 0.95 12.40 11.50
CA PHE A 740 -0.50 12.28 11.38
C PHE A 740 -0.90 10.81 11.17
N ILE A 741 -1.73 10.26 12.04
CA ILE A 741 -2.17 8.85 11.99
C ILE A 741 -3.69 8.77 11.79
N ASP A 742 -4.11 8.03 10.76
CA ASP A 742 -5.53 7.80 10.43
C ASP A 742 -5.71 6.39 9.83
N HIS A 743 -6.95 5.94 9.58
CA HIS A 743 -7.24 4.62 9.00
C HIS A 743 -6.66 4.41 7.59
N HIS A 744 -6.75 5.43 6.72
CA HIS A 744 -6.16 5.49 5.39
C HIS A 744 -5.96 6.95 4.95
N VAL A 745 -5.21 7.18 3.87
CA VAL A 745 -5.09 8.53 3.27
C VAL A 745 -6.47 9.15 3.03
N PRO A 746 -6.70 10.45 3.28
CA PRO A 746 -8.05 11.00 3.30
C PRO A 746 -8.70 10.98 1.91
N PHE A 747 -9.86 10.33 1.81
CA PHE A 747 -10.71 10.40 0.61
C PHE A 747 -11.60 11.62 0.71
N TYR A 748 -11.02 12.81 0.50
CA TYR A 748 -11.66 14.11 0.77
C TYR A 748 -13.01 14.32 0.07
N ASP A 749 -13.30 13.59 -1.00
CA ASP A 749 -14.53 13.64 -1.79
C ASP A 749 -15.54 12.51 -1.48
N LYS A 750 -15.26 11.66 -0.47
CA LYS A 750 -16.10 10.48 -0.16
C LYS A 750 -16.80 10.57 1.20
N ASP A 751 -16.16 11.17 2.20
CA ASP A 751 -16.75 11.34 3.53
C ASP A 751 -16.27 12.62 4.23
N ALA A 752 -17.09 13.11 5.17
CA ALA A 752 -16.80 14.34 5.88
C ALA A 752 -15.56 14.25 6.76
N GLY A 753 -15.28 13.10 7.38
CA GLY A 753 -14.10 12.92 8.23
C GLY A 753 -12.80 13.03 7.43
N SER A 754 -12.76 12.41 6.25
CA SER A 754 -11.65 12.55 5.31
C SER A 754 -11.50 13.98 4.78
N LYS A 755 -12.61 14.68 4.50
CA LYS A 755 -12.57 16.09 4.09
C LYS A 755 -11.95 16.97 5.19
N VAL A 756 -12.33 16.76 6.45
CA VAL A 756 -11.73 17.48 7.60
C VAL A 756 -10.24 17.16 7.73
N ALA A 757 -9.85 15.88 7.69
CA ALA A 757 -8.45 15.47 7.79
C ALA A 757 -7.57 16.13 6.70
N GLN A 758 -8.02 16.11 5.44
CA GLN A 758 -7.34 16.76 4.33
C GLN A 758 -7.13 18.26 4.58
N ARG A 759 -8.19 18.98 4.98
CA ARG A 759 -8.14 20.42 5.22
C ARG A 759 -7.18 20.79 6.35
N TYR A 760 -7.13 20.00 7.42
CA TYR A 760 -6.19 20.24 8.51
C TYR A 760 -4.75 19.90 8.13
N ILE A 761 -4.52 18.87 7.32
CA ILE A 761 -3.19 18.59 6.75
C ILE A 761 -2.71 19.79 5.92
N GLU A 762 -3.55 20.33 5.04
CA GLU A 762 -3.25 21.56 4.27
C GLU A 762 -2.91 22.73 5.21
N LEU A 763 -3.72 22.94 6.25
CA LEU A 763 -3.50 24.03 7.20
C LEU A 763 -2.19 23.86 8.00
N PHE A 764 -1.79 22.63 8.36
CA PHE A 764 -0.48 22.38 8.97
C PHE A 764 0.67 22.73 8.02
N ILE A 765 0.56 22.37 6.73
CA ILE A 765 1.57 22.70 5.70
C ILE A 765 1.66 24.21 5.52
N GLU A 766 0.53 24.92 5.47
CA GLU A 766 0.46 26.39 5.41
C GLU A 766 1.14 27.07 6.62
N GLN A 767 1.09 26.43 7.80
CA GLN A 767 1.82 26.90 8.99
C GLN A 767 3.30 26.50 9.00
N GLY A 768 3.81 25.93 7.91
CA GLY A 768 5.21 25.54 7.77
C GLY A 768 5.57 24.27 8.54
N VAL A 769 4.62 23.38 8.81
CA VAL A 769 4.88 22.08 9.46
C VAL A 769 5.25 21.04 8.40
N HIS A 770 6.23 20.19 8.69
CA HIS A 770 6.49 18.98 7.91
C HIS A 770 5.54 17.88 8.39
N VAL A 771 4.62 17.46 7.53
CA VAL A 771 3.61 16.45 7.87
C VAL A 771 4.08 15.09 7.31
N ILE A 772 4.19 14.11 8.21
CA ILE A 772 4.37 12.71 7.87
C ILE A 772 3.03 12.01 8.12
N PHE A 773 2.49 11.33 7.13
CA PHE A 773 1.22 10.64 7.23
C PHE A 773 1.42 9.13 7.32
N LEU A 774 0.72 8.49 8.27
CA LEU A 774 0.69 7.04 8.44
C LEU A 774 -0.75 6.53 8.43
N GLY A 775 -1.11 5.80 7.38
CA GLY A 775 -2.39 5.08 7.31
C GLY A 775 -2.30 3.72 7.99
N ASP A 776 -3.28 3.36 8.81
CA ASP A 776 -3.38 2.04 9.48
C ASP A 776 -3.44 0.87 8.49
N ASN A 777 -3.93 1.11 7.28
CA ASN A 777 -3.94 0.14 6.20
C ASN A 777 -2.57 -0.02 5.48
N PHE A 778 -1.61 0.86 5.73
CA PHE A 778 -0.29 0.94 5.09
C PHE A 778 -0.33 0.91 3.55
N TYR A 779 -1.41 1.43 2.95
CA TYR A 779 -1.65 1.34 1.50
C TYR A 779 -1.78 2.72 0.84
N PRO A 780 -1.06 2.97 -0.28
CA PRO A 780 -1.09 4.26 -0.97
C PRO A 780 -2.26 4.32 -1.95
N HIS A 781 -3.46 4.66 -1.49
CA HIS A 781 -4.62 4.86 -2.37
C HIS A 781 -4.43 6.08 -3.27
N GLN A 782 -4.68 5.92 -4.57
CA GLN A 782 -4.52 6.98 -5.57
C GLN A 782 -5.88 7.41 -6.12
N PRO A 783 -6.04 8.68 -6.53
CA PRO A 783 -5.00 9.73 -6.65
C PRO A 783 -4.62 10.43 -5.32
N TYR A 784 -5.30 10.10 -4.22
CA TYR A 784 -5.17 10.80 -2.93
C TYR A 784 -3.73 10.85 -2.39
N THR A 785 -2.97 9.75 -2.53
CA THR A 785 -1.57 9.71 -2.06
C THR A 785 -0.68 10.64 -2.88
N ALA A 786 -0.79 10.61 -4.21
CA ALA A 786 -0.02 11.49 -5.10
C ALA A 786 -0.32 12.97 -4.85
N GLN A 787 -1.59 13.31 -4.59
CA GLN A 787 -1.99 14.67 -4.25
C GLN A 787 -1.37 15.13 -2.92
N LEU A 788 -1.43 14.29 -1.87
CA LEU A 788 -0.75 14.58 -0.60
C LEU A 788 0.76 14.73 -0.79
N GLN A 789 1.38 13.86 -1.59
CA GLN A 789 2.81 13.91 -1.88
C GLN A 789 3.20 15.17 -2.68
N ALA A 790 2.35 15.64 -3.60
CA ALA A 790 2.55 16.89 -4.33
C ALA A 790 2.46 18.12 -3.41
N LEU A 791 1.54 18.12 -2.44
CA LEU A 791 1.46 19.12 -1.37
C LEU A 791 2.72 19.10 -0.47
N GLY A 792 3.41 17.96 -0.42
CA GLY A 792 4.65 17.75 0.31
C GLY A 792 4.51 16.98 1.61
N VAL A 793 3.45 16.19 1.71
CA VAL A 793 3.25 15.22 2.79
C VAL A 793 4.04 13.95 2.51
N GLU A 794 4.80 13.50 3.49
CA GLU A 794 5.51 12.22 3.44
C GLU A 794 4.57 11.09 3.85
N VAL A 795 4.05 10.34 2.89
CA VAL A 795 3.10 9.24 3.16
C VAL A 795 3.84 7.93 3.32
N LEU A 796 3.82 7.35 4.53
CA LEU A 796 4.44 6.06 4.82
C LEU A 796 3.51 4.90 4.42
N TYR A 797 4.00 4.00 3.56
CA TYR A 797 3.22 2.87 3.05
C TYR A 797 4.08 1.64 2.73
N GLY A 798 3.41 0.51 2.51
CA GLY A 798 4.02 -0.75 2.07
C GLY A 798 4.41 -1.70 3.21
N ASP A 799 4.82 -2.91 2.83
CA ASP A 799 5.08 -4.01 3.77
C ASP A 799 6.20 -3.73 4.78
N HIS A 800 7.16 -2.87 4.41
CA HIS A 800 8.23 -2.47 5.31
C HIS A 800 7.67 -1.71 6.52
N TYR A 801 6.90 -0.64 6.27
CA TYR A 801 6.29 0.16 7.33
C TYR A 801 5.22 -0.62 8.09
N LYS A 802 4.42 -1.45 7.42
CA LYS A 802 3.46 -2.33 8.09
C LYS A 802 4.09 -3.20 9.17
N LYS A 803 5.30 -3.72 8.93
CA LYS A 803 6.02 -4.59 9.86
C LYS A 803 6.86 -3.83 10.89
N ASN A 804 7.36 -2.63 10.54
CA ASN A 804 8.42 -1.94 11.29
C ASN A 804 8.09 -0.49 11.66
N TRP A 805 6.82 -0.05 11.59
CA TRP A 805 6.46 1.35 11.86
C TRP A 805 6.89 1.80 13.25
N PHE A 806 6.85 0.91 14.25
CA PHE A 806 7.15 1.27 15.62
C PHE A 806 8.66 1.40 15.85
N GLU A 807 9.47 0.55 15.22
CA GLU A 807 10.92 0.66 15.20
C GLU A 807 11.34 1.96 14.50
N TRP A 808 10.71 2.28 13.37
CA TRP A 808 10.90 3.55 12.67
C TRP A 808 10.52 4.73 13.56
N TYR A 809 9.36 4.67 14.22
CA TYR A 809 8.90 5.73 15.13
C TYR A 809 9.86 5.91 16.29
N ARG A 810 10.25 4.83 16.97
CA ARG A 810 11.21 4.87 18.09
C ARG A 810 12.55 5.49 17.68
N ALA A 811 13.05 5.19 16.49
CA ALA A 811 14.30 5.76 15.97
C ALA A 811 14.20 7.26 15.67
N ASN A 812 13.00 7.79 15.46
CA ASN A 812 12.77 9.17 15.03
C ASN A 812 11.93 10.01 16.02
N ALA A 813 11.50 9.45 17.16
CA ALA A 813 10.60 10.10 18.10
C ALA A 813 11.16 11.43 18.62
N SER A 814 12.48 11.52 18.87
CA SER A 814 13.14 12.77 19.29
C SER A 814 13.19 13.86 18.22
N ARG A 815 12.79 13.54 16.98
CA ARG A 815 12.73 14.44 15.81
C ARG A 815 11.30 14.72 15.36
N ILE A 816 10.31 14.19 16.07
CA ILE A 816 8.89 14.43 15.85
C ILE A 816 8.42 15.33 16.99
N ASP A 817 7.92 16.52 16.68
CA ASP A 817 7.46 17.48 17.69
C ASP A 817 6.07 17.11 18.19
N ALA A 818 5.21 16.60 17.31
CA ALA A 818 3.86 16.18 17.68
C ALA A 818 3.36 14.94 16.91
N VAL A 819 2.48 14.18 17.54
CA VAL A 819 1.67 13.11 16.95
C VAL A 819 0.21 13.55 16.95
N TYR A 820 -0.43 13.47 15.80
CA TYR A 820 -1.86 13.71 15.63
C TYR A 820 -2.59 12.39 15.39
N LEU A 821 -3.34 11.94 16.39
CA LEU A 821 -4.13 10.71 16.35
C LEU A 821 -5.56 11.03 15.93
N ASN A 822 -6.05 10.37 14.87
CA ASN A 822 -7.41 10.56 14.38
C ASN A 822 -8.26 9.29 14.57
N ARG A 823 -9.53 9.46 14.98
CA ARG A 823 -10.56 8.42 15.15
C ARG A 823 -10.29 7.43 16.30
N PRO A 824 -11.29 7.10 17.14
CA PRO A 824 -11.05 6.29 18.35
C PRO A 824 -10.59 4.86 18.05
N HIS A 825 -11.23 4.18 17.09
CA HIS A 825 -10.94 2.79 16.72
C HIS A 825 -9.55 2.56 16.12
N ILE A 826 -8.91 3.62 15.58
CA ILE A 826 -7.54 3.57 15.07
C ILE A 826 -6.57 3.98 16.16
N SER A 827 -6.82 5.15 16.76
CA SER A 827 -5.89 5.80 17.69
C SER A 827 -5.47 4.91 18.86
N ILE A 828 -6.39 4.09 19.38
CA ILE A 828 -6.13 3.22 20.53
C ILE A 828 -5.05 2.17 20.23
N ASN A 829 -4.91 1.74 18.97
CA ASN A 829 -3.90 0.76 18.55
C ASN A 829 -2.47 1.32 18.58
N TYR A 830 -2.32 2.66 18.61
CA TYR A 830 -1.04 3.35 18.54
C TYR A 830 -0.62 3.97 19.87
N LEU A 831 -1.58 4.49 20.65
CA LEU A 831 -1.33 5.31 21.84
C LEU A 831 -0.30 4.71 22.80
N HIS A 832 -0.49 3.46 23.25
CA HIS A 832 0.40 2.84 24.24
C HIS A 832 1.83 2.66 23.73
N LYS A 833 1.98 2.32 22.45
CA LYS A 833 3.31 2.17 21.82
C LYS A 833 4.00 3.52 21.71
N ILE A 834 3.27 4.54 21.26
CA ILE A 834 3.77 5.92 21.15
C ILE A 834 4.26 6.44 22.50
N LYS A 835 3.51 6.20 23.58
CA LYS A 835 3.91 6.61 24.94
C LYS A 835 5.05 5.80 25.56
N SER A 836 5.48 4.70 24.94
CA SER A 836 6.51 3.82 25.51
C SER A 836 7.95 4.24 25.18
N VAL A 837 8.15 5.28 24.38
CA VAL A 837 9.48 5.84 24.08
C VAL A 837 9.96 6.75 25.21
N GLU A 838 11.28 6.93 25.34
CA GLU A 838 11.86 7.75 26.41
C GLU A 838 11.47 9.24 26.30
N GLN A 839 11.51 9.78 25.08
CA GLN A 839 11.10 11.15 24.79
C GLN A 839 9.82 11.12 23.97
N VAL A 840 8.68 11.23 24.67
CA VAL A 840 7.35 11.20 24.06
C VAL A 840 7.07 12.57 23.43
N PRO A 841 6.80 12.65 22.11
CA PRO A 841 6.30 13.86 21.45
C PRO A 841 4.96 14.31 22.01
N PHE A 842 4.58 15.56 21.77
CA PHE A 842 3.25 16.06 22.12
C PHE A 842 2.16 15.26 21.35
N ILE A 843 1.17 14.72 22.05
CA ILE A 843 0.12 13.87 21.46
C ILE A 843 -1.21 14.63 21.45
N ALA A 844 -1.69 14.96 20.25
CA ALA A 844 -3.03 15.47 20.03
C ALA A 844 -3.95 14.33 19.55
N TYR A 845 -5.14 14.23 20.11
CA TYR A 845 -6.17 13.32 19.64
C TYR A 845 -7.36 14.10 19.08
N HIS A 846 -7.87 13.68 17.92
CA HIS A 846 -9.07 14.22 17.33
C HIS A 846 -10.19 13.18 17.23
N GLY A 847 -11.30 13.48 17.89
CA GLY A 847 -12.55 12.74 17.76
C GLY A 847 -13.57 13.53 16.95
N ALA A 848 -14.12 12.91 15.91
CA ALA A 848 -15.14 13.54 15.06
C ALA A 848 -16.47 13.75 15.81
N ASP A 849 -16.82 12.78 16.65
CA ASP A 849 -17.94 12.80 17.57
C ASP A 849 -17.59 11.96 18.80
N LEU A 850 -18.26 12.21 19.94
CA LEU A 850 -18.22 11.30 21.09
C LEU A 850 -18.94 9.99 20.73
N HIS A 851 -18.18 9.01 20.28
CA HIS A 851 -18.67 7.80 19.64
C HIS A 851 -19.56 6.98 20.58
N TYR A 852 -19.23 6.92 21.87
CA TYR A 852 -20.06 6.23 22.87
C TYR A 852 -21.48 6.79 22.95
N ILE A 853 -21.68 8.10 22.71
CA ILE A 853 -22.99 8.74 22.70
C ILE A 853 -23.77 8.30 21.46
N ARG A 854 -23.10 8.21 20.30
CA ARG A 854 -23.72 7.70 19.07
C ARG A 854 -24.19 6.26 19.27
N VAL A 855 -23.33 5.39 19.79
CA VAL A 855 -23.67 3.98 20.06
C VAL A 855 -24.81 3.85 21.08
N ALA A 856 -24.83 4.64 22.16
CA ALA A 856 -25.94 4.63 23.12
C ALA A 856 -27.30 4.97 22.48
N ARG A 857 -27.30 5.83 21.46
CA ARG A 857 -28.53 6.21 20.73
C ARG A 857 -28.95 5.12 19.74
N GLU A 858 -27.99 4.49 19.06
CA GLU A 858 -28.24 3.35 18.18
C GLU A 858 -28.80 2.15 18.95
N GLU A 859 -28.23 1.83 20.12
CA GLU A 859 -28.69 0.76 21.01
C GLU A 859 -30.16 0.96 21.43
N LYS A 860 -30.57 2.20 21.72
CA LYS A 860 -31.98 2.55 22.01
C LYS A 860 -32.92 2.31 20.84
N LEU A 861 -32.40 2.33 19.61
CA LEU A 861 -33.14 2.06 18.38
C LEU A 861 -33.06 0.60 17.93
N GLY A 862 -32.37 -0.27 18.69
CA GLY A 862 -32.16 -1.67 18.33
C GLY A 862 -31.19 -1.88 17.17
N VAL A 863 -30.35 -0.87 16.87
CA VAL A 863 -29.31 -0.92 15.85
C VAL A 863 -27.96 -1.08 16.54
N ASN A 864 -27.08 -1.94 16.00
CA ASN A 864 -25.68 -2.02 16.42
C ASN A 864 -24.82 -2.02 15.16
N SER A 865 -24.30 -0.84 14.78
CA SER A 865 -23.57 -0.65 13.53
C SER A 865 -22.05 -0.83 13.67
N ASP A 866 -21.50 -0.70 14.88
CA ASP A 866 -20.06 -0.55 15.12
C ASP A 866 -19.36 -1.84 15.60
N GLY A 867 -19.65 -2.97 14.93
CA GLY A 867 -18.89 -4.20 15.13
C GLY A 867 -19.11 -4.92 16.47
N GLY A 868 -20.13 -4.52 17.24
CA GLY A 868 -20.63 -5.26 18.40
C GLY A 868 -20.17 -4.74 19.78
N LEU A 869 -19.37 -3.68 19.85
CA LEU A 869 -19.03 -3.03 21.13
C LEU A 869 -20.19 -2.20 21.66
N SER A 870 -20.41 -2.24 22.96
CA SER A 870 -21.42 -1.44 23.66
C SER A 870 -20.98 0.00 23.86
N SER A 871 -21.94 0.89 24.14
CA SER A 871 -21.65 2.28 24.49
C SER A 871 -20.65 2.40 25.65
N GLU A 872 -20.77 1.57 26.69
CA GLU A 872 -19.86 1.59 27.84
C GLU A 872 -18.43 1.14 27.50
N GLU A 873 -18.27 0.24 26.53
CA GLU A 873 -16.95 -0.17 26.04
C GLU A 873 -16.30 0.94 25.23
N TRP A 874 -17.06 1.60 24.35
CA TRP A 874 -16.59 2.77 23.63
C TRP A 874 -16.20 3.92 24.55
N LYS A 875 -17.00 4.17 25.58
CA LYS A 875 -16.69 5.20 26.58
C LYS A 875 -15.35 4.93 27.24
N LYS A 876 -15.03 3.68 27.59
CA LYS A 876 -13.72 3.32 28.16
C LYS A 876 -12.58 3.62 27.19
N ILE A 877 -12.71 3.22 25.92
CA ILE A 877 -11.70 3.44 24.88
C ILE A 877 -11.46 4.94 24.67
N GLU A 878 -12.53 5.73 24.52
CA GLU A 878 -12.42 7.17 24.28
C GLU A 878 -11.82 7.90 25.48
N TYR A 879 -12.22 7.56 26.72
CA TYR A 879 -11.63 8.17 27.92
C TYR A 879 -10.17 7.73 28.17
N GLU A 880 -9.80 6.52 27.76
CA GLU A 880 -8.40 6.08 27.77
C GLU A 880 -7.55 6.90 26.78
N LEU A 881 -8.06 7.10 25.56
CA LEU A 881 -7.42 7.97 24.57
C LEU A 881 -7.25 9.39 25.10
N MET A 882 -8.34 9.98 25.59
CA MET A 882 -8.35 11.36 26.07
C MET A 882 -7.36 11.59 27.23
N ARG A 883 -7.31 10.66 28.19
CA ARG A 883 -6.34 10.73 29.32
C ARG A 883 -4.91 10.43 28.90
N GLY A 884 -4.74 9.68 27.81
CA GLY A 884 -3.44 9.33 27.30
C GLY A 884 -2.79 10.43 26.46
N CYS A 885 -3.57 11.36 25.92
CA CYS A 885 -3.09 12.44 25.06
C CYS A 885 -2.93 13.76 25.83
N ASP A 886 -2.12 14.67 25.31
CA ASP A 886 -1.88 15.99 25.90
C ASP A 886 -3.02 16.98 25.62
N VAL A 887 -3.72 16.80 24.50
CA VAL A 887 -4.95 17.53 24.16
C VAL A 887 -5.89 16.66 23.33
N SER A 888 -7.20 16.79 23.60
CA SER A 888 -8.27 16.16 22.81
C SER A 888 -9.13 17.23 22.11
N MET A 889 -9.20 17.16 20.79
CA MET A 889 -9.83 18.15 19.92
C MET A 889 -11.21 17.67 19.46
N TRP A 890 -12.24 18.48 19.69
CA TRP A 890 -13.63 18.15 19.38
C TRP A 890 -14.31 19.17 18.47
N LEU A 891 -15.25 18.71 17.65
CA LEU A 891 -15.90 19.54 16.62
C LEU A 891 -16.97 20.49 17.17
N SER A 892 -17.37 20.34 18.44
CA SER A 892 -18.31 21.24 19.10
C SER A 892 -17.86 21.65 20.49
N ALA A 893 -18.16 22.90 20.86
CA ALA A 893 -17.99 23.36 22.24
C ALA A 893 -18.89 22.57 23.22
N GLY A 894 -20.00 22.01 22.75
CA GLY A 894 -20.87 21.14 23.54
C GLY A 894 -20.16 19.86 24.00
N GLU A 895 -19.42 19.20 23.11
CA GLU A 895 -18.61 18.01 23.43
C GLU A 895 -17.48 18.35 24.39
N VAL A 896 -16.76 19.45 24.14
CA VAL A 896 -15.71 19.94 25.05
C VAL A 896 -16.26 20.14 26.46
N ASN A 897 -17.41 20.82 26.60
CA ASN A 897 -18.04 21.05 27.89
C ASN A 897 -18.55 19.76 28.53
N LEU A 898 -19.05 18.81 27.74
CA LEU A 898 -19.52 17.52 28.25
C LEU A 898 -18.37 16.75 28.88
N VAL A 899 -17.25 16.61 28.16
CA VAL A 899 -16.05 15.93 28.68
C VAL A 899 -15.50 16.66 29.89
N ALA A 900 -15.37 18.00 29.84
CA ALA A 900 -14.86 18.79 30.95
C ALA A 900 -15.74 18.70 32.22
N ASN A 901 -17.05 18.53 32.08
CA ASN A 901 -17.96 18.33 33.21
C ASN A 901 -17.86 16.91 33.80
N GLU A 902 -17.65 15.89 32.96
CA GLU A 902 -17.51 14.50 33.41
C GLU A 902 -16.12 14.22 34.02
N ASP A 903 -15.05 14.74 33.41
CA ASP A 903 -13.67 14.60 33.88
C ASP A 903 -12.87 15.90 33.62
N PRO A 904 -12.81 16.81 34.61
CA PRO A 904 -12.09 18.09 34.49
C PRO A 904 -10.57 17.94 34.32
N SER A 905 -10.01 16.74 34.50
CA SER A 905 -8.57 16.50 34.31
C SER A 905 -8.18 16.35 32.84
N ILE A 906 -9.15 16.09 31.96
CA ILE A 906 -8.92 15.93 30.53
C ILE A 906 -8.81 17.31 29.88
N ASN A 907 -7.69 17.55 29.21
CA ASN A 907 -7.51 18.75 28.40
C ASN A 907 -8.26 18.61 27.07
N CYS A 908 -9.40 19.30 26.93
CA CYS A 908 -10.19 19.33 25.71
C CYS A 908 -10.22 20.72 25.09
N SER A 909 -10.13 20.78 23.76
CA SER A 909 -10.21 22.03 23.01
C SER A 909 -11.14 21.91 21.81
N TYR A 910 -11.65 23.06 21.39
CA TYR A 910 -12.57 23.18 20.27
C TYR A 910 -11.81 23.30 18.96
N MET A 911 -12.22 22.52 17.97
CA MET A 911 -11.66 22.50 16.64
C MET A 911 -12.80 22.60 15.61
N PRO A 912 -12.91 23.70 14.84
CA PRO A 912 -14.01 23.83 13.90
C PRO A 912 -13.91 22.80 12.78
N MET A 913 -15.05 22.20 12.40
CA MET A 913 -15.11 21.21 11.30
C MET A 913 -14.61 21.81 9.97
N TYR A 914 -15.10 23.01 9.64
CA TYR A 914 -14.71 23.78 8.47
C TYR A 914 -14.40 25.21 8.88
N TRP A 915 -13.75 25.98 7.99
CA TRP A 915 -13.58 27.41 8.18
C TRP A 915 -13.79 28.18 6.89
N PHE A 916 -14.27 29.42 7.05
CA PHE A 916 -14.65 30.31 5.97
C PHE A 916 -14.17 31.74 6.25
N GLU A 917 -13.89 32.47 5.18
CA GLU A 917 -13.67 33.91 5.17
C GLU A 917 -14.88 34.64 4.56
N LYS A 918 -14.90 35.96 4.67
CA LYS A 918 -16.05 36.76 4.22
C LYS A 918 -16.25 36.63 2.71
N GLU A 919 -15.15 36.50 1.98
CA GLU A 919 -15.08 36.35 0.54
C GLU A 919 -15.75 35.04 0.09
N ASP A 920 -15.56 33.94 0.84
CA ASP A 920 -16.18 32.63 0.56
C ASP A 920 -17.70 32.69 0.63
N LEU A 921 -18.23 33.51 1.55
CA LEU A 921 -19.65 33.68 1.78
C LEU A 921 -20.29 34.61 0.74
N SER A 922 -19.62 35.69 0.39
CA SER A 922 -20.15 36.74 -0.50
C SER A 922 -20.59 36.24 -1.88
N GLN A 923 -20.00 35.13 -2.35
CA GLN A 923 -20.21 34.57 -3.69
C GLN A 923 -21.59 33.91 -3.89
N PHE A 924 -22.29 33.57 -2.80
CA PHE A 924 -23.47 32.70 -2.85
C PHE A 924 -24.70 33.33 -2.16
N ARG A 925 -24.88 34.65 -2.27
CA ARG A 925 -25.96 35.36 -1.57
C ARG A 925 -27.13 35.68 -2.48
N GLY A 926 -28.30 35.20 -2.07
CA GLY A 926 -29.57 35.43 -2.74
C GLY A 926 -30.61 34.40 -2.29
N VAL A 927 -31.84 34.85 -2.07
CA VAL A 927 -32.95 33.94 -1.80
C VAL A 927 -33.45 33.36 -3.13
N ALA A 928 -33.30 32.05 -3.31
CA ALA A 928 -33.84 31.36 -4.48
C ALA A 928 -35.36 31.62 -4.60
N LYS A 929 -35.88 31.81 -5.81
CA LYS A 929 -37.32 32.10 -6.01
C LYS A 929 -38.16 30.86 -6.27
N CYS A 930 -37.56 29.80 -6.78
CA CYS A 930 -38.24 28.54 -6.99
C CYS A 930 -38.36 27.79 -5.65
N PRO A 931 -39.51 27.20 -5.31
CA PRO A 931 -39.72 26.50 -4.04
C PRO A 931 -39.08 25.09 -4.07
N ASN A 932 -37.79 25.02 -4.40
CA ASN A 932 -37.06 23.76 -4.47
C ASN A 932 -36.48 23.41 -3.10
N LEU A 933 -36.65 22.16 -2.70
CA LEU A 933 -36.05 21.57 -1.51
C LEU A 933 -34.81 20.80 -1.90
N LEU A 934 -33.80 20.82 -1.04
CA LEU A 934 -32.57 20.05 -1.21
C LEU A 934 -32.34 19.14 -0.01
N PHE A 935 -32.10 17.87 -0.26
CA PHE A 935 -31.58 16.91 0.70
C PHE A 935 -30.20 16.43 0.23
N VAL A 936 -29.19 16.57 1.08
CA VAL A 936 -27.84 16.04 0.85
C VAL A 936 -27.50 15.01 1.93
N GLY A 937 -27.08 13.81 1.53
CA GLY A 937 -26.59 12.79 2.45
C GLY A 937 -26.32 11.44 1.78
N GLY A 938 -25.10 10.93 1.94
CA GLY A 938 -24.75 9.58 1.49
C GLY A 938 -25.52 8.50 2.26
N PHE A 939 -26.05 7.52 1.53
CA PHE A 939 -26.92 6.48 2.09
C PHE A 939 -26.15 5.27 2.66
N GLY A 940 -24.82 5.31 2.64
CA GLY A 940 -23.98 4.43 3.45
C GLY A 940 -24.08 4.72 4.96
N HIS A 941 -24.61 5.89 5.34
CA HIS A 941 -24.85 6.28 6.72
C HIS A 941 -26.34 6.13 7.07
N PRO A 942 -26.73 5.13 7.89
CA PRO A 942 -28.14 4.78 8.14
C PRO A 942 -29.06 5.95 8.58
N PRO A 943 -28.61 6.93 9.38
CA PRO A 943 -29.42 8.10 9.73
C PRO A 943 -29.95 8.91 8.54
N ASN A 944 -29.23 8.96 7.41
CA ASN A 944 -29.69 9.70 6.23
C ASN A 944 -30.88 9.01 5.57
N LEU A 945 -30.84 7.68 5.45
CA LEU A 945 -31.94 6.89 4.92
C LEU A 945 -33.18 7.04 5.81
N ASP A 946 -33.00 6.84 7.12
CA ASP A 946 -34.06 6.94 8.11
C ASP A 946 -34.76 8.32 8.11
N GLY A 947 -33.96 9.39 8.04
CA GLY A 947 -34.46 10.76 8.03
C GLY A 947 -35.19 11.11 6.74
N LEU A 948 -34.67 10.69 5.57
CA LEU A 948 -35.34 10.93 4.30
C LEU A 948 -36.68 10.20 4.22
N MET A 949 -36.72 8.91 4.59
CA MET A 949 -37.97 8.15 4.58
C MET A 949 -39.00 8.74 5.55
N TRP A 950 -38.58 9.13 6.76
CA TRP A 950 -39.47 9.81 7.70
C TRP A 950 -40.04 11.11 7.13
N PHE A 951 -39.22 11.92 6.47
CA PHE A 951 -39.68 13.16 5.83
C PHE A 951 -40.68 12.87 4.71
N MET A 952 -40.40 11.89 3.87
CA MET A 952 -41.28 11.52 2.75
C MET A 952 -42.62 10.95 3.21
N ASP A 953 -42.63 10.19 4.31
CA ASP A 953 -43.85 9.55 4.81
C ASP A 953 -44.71 10.51 5.67
N ASN A 954 -44.08 11.42 6.43
CA ASN A 954 -44.76 12.17 7.49
C ASN A 954 -44.82 13.69 7.26
N VAL A 955 -43.98 14.25 6.37
CA VAL A 955 -43.87 15.72 6.19
C VAL A 955 -44.21 16.14 4.76
N TYR A 956 -43.58 15.52 3.76
CA TYR A 956 -43.70 15.90 2.36
C TYR A 956 -45.15 15.92 1.84
N PRO A 957 -46.03 14.95 2.19
CA PRO A 957 -47.42 14.97 1.73
C PRO A 957 -48.17 16.24 2.18
N HIS A 958 -47.95 16.69 3.42
CA HIS A 958 -48.55 17.91 3.95
C HIS A 958 -48.02 19.19 3.28
N VAL A 959 -46.78 19.16 2.80
CA VAL A 959 -46.21 20.29 2.05
C VAL A 959 -46.85 20.37 0.67
N ILE A 960 -46.93 19.24 -0.05
CA ILE A 960 -47.51 19.16 -1.40
C ILE A 960 -48.99 19.57 -1.44
N GLU A 961 -49.76 19.27 -0.39
CA GLU A 961 -51.15 19.74 -0.26
C GLU A 961 -51.28 21.27 -0.36
N SER A 962 -50.30 22.01 0.17
CA SER A 962 -50.30 23.47 0.18
C SER A 962 -49.46 24.10 -0.94
N HIS A 963 -48.40 23.43 -1.37
CA HIS A 963 -47.44 23.89 -2.37
C HIS A 963 -47.20 22.78 -3.41
N PRO A 964 -48.14 22.57 -4.36
CA PRO A 964 -48.13 21.40 -5.24
C PRO A 964 -46.93 21.31 -6.19
N ASN A 965 -46.24 22.43 -6.43
CA ASN A 965 -45.10 22.54 -7.34
C ASN A 965 -43.74 22.47 -6.62
N THR A 966 -43.73 22.19 -5.31
CA THR A 966 -42.49 22.05 -4.54
C THR A 966 -41.75 20.82 -5.03
N LYS A 967 -40.53 21.02 -5.53
CA LYS A 967 -39.66 19.92 -5.99
C LYS A 967 -38.65 19.58 -4.91
N LEU A 968 -38.35 18.30 -4.72
CA LEU A 968 -37.29 17.82 -3.85
C LEU A 968 -36.15 17.24 -4.69
N THR A 969 -34.95 17.77 -4.53
CA THR A 969 -33.72 17.19 -5.08
C THR A 969 -32.98 16.43 -3.97
N VAL A 970 -32.69 15.15 -4.20
CA VAL A 970 -31.99 14.25 -3.29
C VAL A 970 -30.62 13.91 -3.89
N ILE A 971 -29.55 14.25 -3.16
CA ILE A 971 -28.16 14.03 -3.56
C ILE A 971 -27.46 13.16 -2.50
N GLY A 972 -26.81 12.08 -2.93
CA GLY A 972 -26.10 11.17 -2.03
C GLY A 972 -25.65 9.90 -2.74
N SER A 973 -24.43 9.44 -2.45
CA SER A 973 -23.92 8.17 -2.96
C SER A 973 -24.64 6.97 -2.31
N ASN A 974 -24.55 5.80 -2.98
CA ASN A 974 -25.10 4.52 -2.51
C ASN A 974 -26.63 4.51 -2.27
N CYS A 975 -27.41 5.23 -3.10
CA CYS A 975 -28.87 5.22 -3.03
C CYS A 975 -29.45 3.78 -3.02
N PRO A 976 -30.14 3.35 -1.95
CA PRO A 976 -30.78 2.04 -1.92
C PRO A 976 -32.03 2.05 -2.81
N PRO A 977 -32.52 0.86 -3.24
CA PRO A 977 -33.71 0.75 -4.10
C PRO A 977 -34.95 1.45 -3.54
N GLN A 978 -35.09 1.52 -2.21
CA GLN A 978 -36.19 2.20 -1.54
C GLN A 978 -36.16 3.72 -1.77
N VAL A 979 -34.97 4.32 -1.83
CA VAL A 979 -34.81 5.75 -2.13
C VAL A 979 -35.09 5.97 -3.61
N GLU A 980 -34.50 5.18 -4.51
CA GLU A 980 -34.76 5.28 -5.96
C GLU A 980 -36.25 5.16 -6.31
N ALA A 981 -37.01 4.35 -5.56
CA ALA A 981 -38.45 4.22 -5.72
C ALA A 981 -39.25 5.51 -5.44
N LEU A 982 -38.67 6.50 -4.76
CA LEU A 982 -39.28 7.80 -4.51
C LEU A 982 -39.28 8.71 -5.75
N ARG A 983 -38.52 8.36 -6.80
CA ARG A 983 -38.37 9.18 -8.02
C ARG A 983 -39.72 9.46 -8.66
N SER A 984 -39.98 10.74 -8.91
CA SER A 984 -41.23 11.22 -9.53
C SER A 984 -41.01 12.55 -10.25
N GLU A 985 -42.05 13.14 -10.84
CA GLU A 985 -41.98 14.48 -11.45
C GLU A 985 -41.57 15.57 -10.44
N LEU A 986 -41.89 15.37 -9.16
CA LEU A 986 -41.60 16.30 -8.06
C LEU A 986 -40.39 15.88 -7.22
N VAL A 987 -39.86 14.66 -7.38
CA VAL A 987 -38.73 14.15 -6.59
C VAL A 987 -37.63 13.71 -7.53
N ASP A 988 -36.59 14.53 -7.61
CA ASP A 988 -35.38 14.31 -8.40
C ASP A 988 -34.30 13.64 -7.54
N ILE A 989 -33.85 12.45 -7.94
CA ILE A 989 -32.79 11.71 -7.24
C ILE A 989 -31.57 11.68 -8.14
N ARG A 990 -30.47 12.30 -7.71
CA ARG A 990 -29.26 12.44 -8.53
C ARG A 990 -28.16 11.44 -8.17
N GLY A 991 -28.21 10.82 -7.00
CA GLY A 991 -27.14 9.93 -6.55
C GLY A 991 -25.85 10.70 -6.23
N TYR A 992 -24.70 10.14 -6.62
CA TYR A 992 -23.41 10.83 -6.55
C TYR A 992 -23.32 11.91 -7.64
N VAL A 993 -22.83 13.09 -7.26
CA VAL A 993 -22.65 14.24 -8.16
C VAL A 993 -21.25 14.85 -7.95
N THR A 994 -20.80 15.63 -8.93
CA THR A 994 -19.56 16.42 -8.82
C THR A 994 -19.74 17.60 -7.84
N GLU A 995 -18.63 18.18 -7.36
CA GLU A 995 -18.68 19.37 -6.48
C GLU A 995 -19.39 20.55 -7.16
N ASP A 996 -19.16 20.77 -8.46
CA ASP A 996 -19.82 21.85 -9.22
C ASP A 996 -21.34 21.65 -9.30
N GLU A 997 -21.80 20.42 -9.53
CA GLU A 997 -23.22 20.06 -9.52
C GLU A 997 -23.84 20.21 -8.13
N LEU A 998 -23.09 19.88 -7.07
CA LEU A 998 -23.52 20.06 -5.69
C LEU A 998 -23.65 21.55 -5.34
N ILE A 999 -22.67 22.38 -5.72
CA ILE A 999 -22.72 23.84 -5.56
C ILE A 999 -23.93 24.41 -6.30
N GLN A 1000 -24.18 23.94 -7.52
CA GLN A 1000 -25.34 24.40 -8.31
C GLN A 1000 -26.67 24.00 -7.64
N ALA A 1001 -26.76 22.79 -7.10
CA ALA A 1001 -27.94 22.35 -6.36
C ALA A 1001 -28.21 23.23 -5.12
N TYR A 1002 -27.17 23.63 -4.38
CA TYR A 1002 -27.32 24.59 -3.28
C TYR A 1002 -27.84 25.95 -3.78
N LYS A 1003 -27.30 26.48 -4.88
CA LYS A 1003 -27.74 27.78 -5.46
C LYS A 1003 -29.20 27.78 -5.89
N GLU A 1004 -29.72 26.64 -6.34
CA GLU A 1004 -31.10 26.50 -6.81
C GLU A 1004 -32.11 26.20 -5.69
N ALA A 1005 -31.63 25.77 -4.52
CA ALA A 1005 -32.46 25.37 -3.40
C ALA A 1005 -33.03 26.59 -2.65
N ARG A 1006 -34.33 26.54 -2.34
CA ARG A 1006 -34.98 27.47 -1.43
C ARG A 1006 -34.69 27.14 0.03
N VAL A 1007 -34.73 25.85 0.34
CA VAL A 1007 -34.55 25.31 1.69
C VAL A 1007 -33.79 23.99 1.61
N ALA A 1008 -32.75 23.85 2.42
CA ALA A 1008 -32.09 22.58 2.65
C ALA A 1008 -32.78 21.86 3.83
N ILE A 1009 -33.17 20.60 3.64
CA ILE A 1009 -33.81 19.78 4.68
C ILE A 1009 -32.82 18.78 5.27
N VAL A 1010 -32.74 18.73 6.60
CA VAL A 1010 -31.88 17.79 7.34
C VAL A 1010 -32.68 17.09 8.45
N PRO A 1011 -33.57 16.14 8.09
CA PRO A 1011 -34.53 15.52 9.02
C PRO A 1011 -33.94 14.32 9.81
N LEU A 1012 -32.77 14.47 10.45
CA LEU A 1012 -32.11 13.36 11.13
C LEU A 1012 -32.78 13.01 12.46
N ARG A 1013 -33.11 11.74 12.73
CA ARG A 1013 -33.75 11.34 14.01
C ARG A 1013 -32.77 10.77 15.03
N TYR A 1014 -31.58 10.40 14.61
CA TYR A 1014 -30.50 9.90 15.45
C TYR A 1014 -29.13 10.17 14.79
N GLY A 1015 -28.06 9.93 15.55
CA GLY A 1015 -26.68 10.34 15.24
C GLY A 1015 -26.10 11.18 16.37
N ALA A 1016 -24.84 11.60 16.26
CA ALA A 1016 -24.15 12.49 17.21
C ALA A 1016 -23.24 13.46 16.44
N GLY A 1017 -22.59 14.40 17.15
CA GLY A 1017 -21.60 15.32 16.59
C GLY A 1017 -22.18 16.42 15.68
N VAL A 1018 -21.29 17.17 15.02
CA VAL A 1018 -21.65 18.26 14.10
C VAL A 1018 -21.94 17.73 12.69
N LYS A 1019 -22.95 18.29 12.02
CA LYS A 1019 -23.39 17.80 10.69
C LYS A 1019 -22.83 18.70 9.59
N GLY A 1020 -21.84 18.21 8.86
CA GLY A 1020 -21.18 18.97 7.78
C GLY A 1020 -22.15 19.55 6.75
N LYS A 1021 -23.20 18.81 6.38
CA LYS A 1021 -24.24 19.28 5.44
C LYS A 1021 -25.03 20.52 5.90
N VAL A 1022 -25.16 20.71 7.22
CA VAL A 1022 -25.82 21.91 7.76
C VAL A 1022 -24.91 23.11 7.57
N ILE A 1023 -23.63 22.97 7.91
CA ILE A 1023 -22.61 24.02 7.73
C ILE A 1023 -22.42 24.35 6.24
N GLU A 1024 -22.39 23.35 5.37
CA GLU A 1024 -22.31 23.56 3.91
C GLU A 1024 -23.54 24.30 3.37
N SER A 1025 -24.75 23.95 3.82
CA SER A 1025 -25.96 24.68 3.44
C SER A 1025 -25.89 26.16 3.86
N MET A 1026 -25.41 26.42 5.08
CA MET A 1026 -25.19 27.79 5.58
C MET A 1026 -24.16 28.54 4.73
N LYS A 1027 -23.03 27.89 4.37
CA LYS A 1027 -21.98 28.47 3.52
C LYS A 1027 -22.55 29.00 2.21
N TYR A 1028 -23.34 28.16 1.53
CA TYR A 1028 -23.96 28.49 0.25
C TYR A 1028 -25.21 29.37 0.36
N GLY A 1029 -25.53 29.89 1.55
CA GLY A 1029 -26.63 30.84 1.74
C GLY A 1029 -28.01 30.21 1.61
N VAL A 1030 -28.16 28.92 1.94
CA VAL A 1030 -29.43 28.21 1.88
C VAL A 1030 -30.03 28.10 3.29
N PRO A 1031 -31.26 28.60 3.52
CA PRO A 1031 -31.97 28.38 4.78
C PRO A 1031 -32.11 26.88 5.08
N VAL A 1032 -31.83 26.49 6.33
CA VAL A 1032 -31.89 25.08 6.75
C VAL A 1032 -33.08 24.85 7.67
N LEU A 1033 -33.84 23.80 7.37
CA LEU A 1033 -34.82 23.22 8.28
C LEU A 1033 -34.33 21.84 8.71
N THR A 1034 -34.21 21.63 10.01
CA THR A 1034 -33.62 20.42 10.59
C THR A 1034 -34.33 19.99 11.88
N THR A 1035 -33.96 18.85 12.42
CA THR A 1035 -34.39 18.35 13.74
C THR A 1035 -33.41 18.80 14.82
N THR A 1036 -33.76 18.61 16.09
CA THR A 1036 -32.86 18.87 17.22
C THR A 1036 -31.56 18.07 17.10
N ILE A 1037 -31.65 16.84 16.57
CA ILE A 1037 -30.47 16.00 16.32
C ILE A 1037 -29.61 16.57 15.17
N GLY A 1038 -30.21 17.06 14.08
CA GLY A 1038 -29.43 17.68 13.00
C GLY A 1038 -28.79 19.02 13.38
N ALA A 1039 -29.39 19.74 14.33
CA ALA A 1039 -28.88 20.99 14.90
C ALA A 1039 -27.76 20.80 15.97
N GLU A 1040 -27.55 19.58 16.44
CA GLU A 1040 -26.61 19.28 17.53
C GLU A 1040 -25.17 19.73 17.22
N GLY A 1041 -24.49 20.24 18.24
CA GLY A 1041 -23.09 20.67 18.18
C GLY A 1041 -22.86 22.04 17.54
N LEU A 1042 -23.90 22.70 17.02
CA LEU A 1042 -23.80 24.05 16.47
C LEU A 1042 -23.80 25.13 17.59
N PRO A 1043 -23.08 26.25 17.39
CA PRO A 1043 -22.86 27.26 18.43
C PRO A 1043 -24.05 28.22 18.60
N GLY A 1044 -24.22 28.75 19.82
CA GLY A 1044 -25.21 29.80 20.10
C GLY A 1044 -26.66 29.30 20.15
N ILE A 1045 -27.61 30.20 19.91
CA ILE A 1045 -29.05 29.88 19.90
C ILE A 1045 -29.42 29.43 18.49
N VAL A 1046 -29.40 28.12 18.27
CA VAL A 1046 -29.56 27.53 16.92
C VAL A 1046 -30.86 27.97 16.22
N GLY A 1047 -31.94 28.16 16.99
CA GLY A 1047 -33.24 28.63 16.49
C GLY A 1047 -33.23 30.05 15.91
N ASP A 1048 -32.18 30.85 16.13
CA ASP A 1048 -32.07 32.19 15.56
C ASP A 1048 -31.67 32.13 14.08
N TYR A 1049 -30.74 31.23 13.73
CA TYR A 1049 -30.17 31.14 12.38
C TYR A 1049 -30.59 29.90 11.58
N LEU A 1050 -31.00 28.82 12.25
CA LEU A 1050 -31.68 27.68 11.61
C LEU A 1050 -33.15 27.62 12.01
N THR A 1051 -33.92 26.78 11.33
CA THR A 1051 -35.26 26.40 11.77
C THR A 1051 -35.21 24.95 12.26
N VAL A 1052 -35.70 24.69 13.47
CA VAL A 1052 -35.58 23.39 14.15
C VAL A 1052 -36.96 22.89 14.54
N SER A 1053 -37.30 21.65 14.19
CA SER A 1053 -38.54 20.98 14.59
C SER A 1053 -38.35 19.47 14.62
N ASP A 1054 -38.86 18.80 15.65
CA ASP A 1054 -38.89 17.33 15.72
C ASP A 1054 -40.27 16.74 15.40
N ASP A 1055 -41.34 17.52 15.58
CA ASP A 1055 -42.72 17.10 15.27
C ASP A 1055 -43.00 17.23 13.75
N PRO A 1056 -43.55 16.20 13.08
CA PRO A 1056 -43.81 16.24 11.64
C PRO A 1056 -44.74 17.37 11.18
N HIS A 1057 -45.79 17.68 11.96
CA HIS A 1057 -46.77 18.70 11.58
C HIS A 1057 -46.18 20.11 11.73
N GLU A 1058 -45.46 20.35 12.83
CA GLU A 1058 -44.71 21.59 13.01
C GLU A 1058 -43.60 21.73 11.97
N TYR A 1059 -42.91 20.64 11.62
CA TYR A 1059 -41.89 20.62 10.56
C TYR A 1059 -42.49 21.07 9.23
N ALA A 1060 -43.64 20.52 8.83
CA ALA A 1060 -44.35 20.93 7.62
C ALA A 1060 -44.83 22.39 7.69
N LEU A 1061 -45.28 22.88 8.85
CA LEU A 1061 -45.66 24.28 9.04
C LEU A 1061 -44.47 25.23 8.86
N GLN A 1062 -43.34 24.94 9.50
CA GLN A 1062 -42.13 25.76 9.39
C GLN A 1062 -41.55 25.72 7.97
N LEU A 1063 -41.61 24.56 7.30
CA LEU A 1063 -41.17 24.44 5.92
C LEU A 1063 -41.99 25.34 4.98
N ARG A 1064 -43.31 25.35 5.12
CA ARG A 1064 -44.19 26.24 4.36
C ARG A 1064 -43.85 27.72 4.58
N ARG A 1065 -43.59 28.12 5.83
CA ARG A 1065 -43.15 29.48 6.14
C ARG A 1065 -41.86 29.86 5.43
N LEU A 1066 -40.89 28.96 5.36
CA LEU A 1066 -39.63 29.20 4.63
C LEU A 1066 -39.81 29.25 3.11
N LEU A 1067 -40.80 28.54 2.56
CA LEU A 1067 -41.15 28.63 1.14
C LEU A 1067 -41.84 29.96 0.78
N ASP A 1068 -42.67 30.48 1.69
CA ASP A 1068 -43.49 31.69 1.48
C ASP A 1068 -42.79 33.02 1.85
N ASP A 1069 -41.85 32.99 2.80
CA ASP A 1069 -41.30 34.20 3.43
C ASP A 1069 -39.83 34.46 3.03
N ASP A 1070 -39.65 35.43 2.12
CA ASP A 1070 -38.34 35.88 1.65
C ASP A 1070 -37.54 36.62 2.73
N GLU A 1071 -38.22 37.38 3.59
CA GLU A 1071 -37.57 38.17 4.64
C GLU A 1071 -37.06 37.26 5.78
N LEU A 1072 -37.86 36.26 6.16
CA LEU A 1072 -37.43 35.22 7.09
C LEU A 1072 -36.20 34.49 6.55
N CYS A 1073 -36.21 34.10 5.28
CA CYS A 1073 -35.09 33.41 4.66
C CYS A 1073 -33.83 34.27 4.59
N ALA A 1074 -33.95 35.54 4.19
CA ALA A 1074 -32.84 36.48 4.19
C ALA A 1074 -32.26 36.68 5.60
N THR A 1075 -33.13 36.75 6.62
CA THR A 1075 -32.72 36.84 8.03
C THR A 1075 -31.96 35.61 8.47
N LYS A 1076 -32.46 34.40 8.17
CA LYS A 1076 -31.79 33.12 8.50
C LYS A 1076 -30.41 33.02 7.86
N ILE A 1077 -30.27 33.44 6.60
CA ILE A 1077 -28.98 33.49 5.90
C ILE A 1077 -28.03 34.47 6.58
N SER A 1078 -28.47 35.71 6.85
CA SER A 1078 -27.62 36.73 7.47
C SER A 1078 -27.14 36.34 8.88
N MET A 1079 -28.00 35.70 9.67
CA MET A 1079 -27.62 35.20 10.99
C MET A 1079 -26.67 34.01 10.88
N SER A 1080 -26.90 33.10 9.91
CA SER A 1080 -26.00 31.98 9.64
C SER A 1080 -24.60 32.45 9.25
N ASP A 1081 -24.49 33.50 8.44
CA ASP A 1081 -23.21 34.12 8.06
C ASP A 1081 -22.43 34.63 9.27
N SER A 1082 -23.14 35.30 10.19
CA SER A 1082 -22.54 35.83 11.41
C SER A 1082 -21.95 34.69 12.25
N VAL A 1083 -22.68 33.59 12.37
CA VAL A 1083 -22.22 32.38 13.08
C VAL A 1083 -21.02 31.72 12.38
N LEU A 1084 -21.05 31.61 11.04
CA LEU A 1084 -19.92 31.06 10.28
C LEU A 1084 -18.65 31.89 10.47
N LEU A 1085 -18.76 33.22 10.38
CA LEU A 1085 -17.60 34.12 10.50
C LEU A 1085 -17.08 34.25 11.94
N GLU A 1086 -17.89 33.93 12.95
CA GLU A 1086 -17.47 33.95 14.35
C GLU A 1086 -16.88 32.60 14.79
N SER A 1087 -17.61 31.50 14.56
CA SER A 1087 -17.26 30.18 15.11
C SER A 1087 -16.48 29.29 14.13
N TYR A 1088 -16.76 29.42 12.84
CA TYR A 1088 -16.12 28.66 11.75
C TYR A 1088 -15.20 29.59 10.94
N SER A 1089 -14.44 30.43 11.63
CA SER A 1089 -13.50 31.36 10.98
C SER A 1089 -12.13 30.70 10.77
N ARG A 1090 -11.36 31.20 9.80
CA ARG A 1090 -9.97 30.75 9.62
C ARG A 1090 -9.13 30.98 10.89
N GLN A 1091 -9.41 32.04 11.63
CA GLN A 1091 -8.74 32.33 12.90
C GLN A 1091 -9.06 31.28 13.98
N SER A 1092 -10.28 30.74 14.00
CA SER A 1092 -10.67 29.66 14.91
C SER A 1092 -9.88 28.38 14.62
N ALA A 1093 -9.77 27.99 13.34
CA ALA A 1093 -8.97 26.83 12.92
C ALA A 1093 -7.48 27.00 13.23
N LEU A 1094 -6.92 28.19 12.99
CA LEU A 1094 -5.54 28.51 13.35
C LEU A 1094 -5.28 28.46 14.85
N THR A 1095 -6.27 28.83 15.68
CA THR A 1095 -6.15 28.78 17.14
C THR A 1095 -6.04 27.32 17.61
N ALA A 1096 -6.86 26.43 17.05
CA ALA A 1096 -6.80 24.99 17.31
C ALA A 1096 -5.42 24.38 16.97
N ILE A 1097 -4.86 24.71 15.80
CA ILE A 1097 -3.52 24.22 15.42
C ILE A 1097 -2.40 24.82 16.27
N ARG A 1098 -2.49 26.11 16.63
CA ARG A 1098 -1.48 26.76 17.48
C ARG A 1098 -1.41 26.15 18.87
N GLU A 1099 -2.50 25.59 19.38
CA GLU A 1099 -2.48 24.85 20.64
C GLU A 1099 -1.59 23.61 20.54
N ILE A 1100 -1.73 22.86 19.45
CA ILE A 1100 -0.90 21.68 19.14
C ILE A 1100 0.57 22.09 18.95
N LEU A 1101 0.84 23.10 18.11
CA LEU A 1101 2.21 23.50 17.77
C LEU A 1101 2.90 24.33 18.86
N GLY A 1102 2.15 25.11 19.63
CA GLY A 1102 2.67 26.00 20.66
C GLY A 1102 3.07 25.25 21.93
N GLN A 1103 2.32 24.22 22.30
CA GLN A 1103 2.66 23.36 23.44
C GLN A 1103 3.70 22.29 23.08
N ALA A 1104 3.78 21.87 21.81
CA ALA A 1104 4.85 20.98 21.34
C ALA A 1104 6.26 21.61 21.39
N ARG A 1105 6.36 22.95 21.47
CA ARG A 1105 7.64 23.69 21.50
C ARG A 1105 8.09 24.12 22.90
N GLY A 1106 7.25 23.90 23.93
CA GLY A 1106 7.54 24.23 25.33
C GLY A 1106 8.08 23.03 26.08
#